data_AF-E1IAN6-F1
#
_entry.id   AF-E1IAN6-F1
#
_cell.length_a   1.000
_cell.length_b   1.000
_cell.length_c   1.000
_cell.angle_alpha   90.00
_cell.angle_beta   90.00
_cell.angle_gamma   90.00
#
_symmetry.space_group_name_H-M   'P 1'
#
loop_
_entity.id
_entity.type
_entity.pdbx_description
1 polymer ?
#
loop_
_entity_poly.entity_id
_entity_poly.type
_entity_poly.pdbx_seq_one_letter_code
_entity_poly.pdbx_strand_id
1 'polypeptide(L)'
;MRRQRERDTTMQDFSARFEELRHHYSAQLAEKAAQMLDAWQRIEAGTTTPAAFDELQRIAHNLAGTGSTFGFPEVSNTANALDAVLSQLRQEGHDESLMAEVRYLLHTLHQSALGGNAPEPIELPTSPTFSASTHIYFLFDSGEEAESLASQITNFGYEAHIFTDIDALSLRMHTSPPDVLVADMSFLERPERRVAVDRMRRVAHGQVPLVIISWRNDFAARLHAVRVGGNAYLVRPVDTDTLIEHLDEITERQRTEPYRVLIVDDSRILAETYATFLNAAGMQATIITDATVALSVIMDLQPDLILMDMYMPACEGRELAAVIRQQPALNSIPIVFLSAEMDRRTQLNALEEGGDDFLTKPINPDHLIAAVTIRIRRARVIRSQMLRDSLTGLFNHSVTEDLLVREVARAQRKKRQLSIVMLDIDHLKEINETYGHAAGDRVLKSLARMLQQRLRISDLIGRFGGDEFVVIMPDTDGAVALRVIDSIRERFVMVQHRAGVAEFNVTFSGGVATLQASGDVTTLNESADIALYQAKHHGRNQLVLATHTLFRESPIQGEILDAPAIEPITLLGVQARILVVDDDEHVRLLLQHWLGAVGYDVHLCALGEEALIMEPVVKPDLILLDVLMPDLDGLEVLDTLRSRGCDASIVLTTAFGSERIAVTAMRRGADDYLRKPIVVDELQTMLERNLERLRLRRQNSALQQQLEEQRKQLEVELARAARVQADLLPRQMPRLPGFTLAARCIPARQVGGDFYDWHSPGPGLLNLTFGDVMGKGMPAALLMTTVRAVMRSVGRQTPPLVNLRYALTALDADLNHARAFVTMFHAQLDLVSRRLSFIDAGHGLCFIRRAGGRVEPLGPRGVPLGVPSREPYAQGEVQFFPGDALILFSDGLLDTWPALADNHLILADLLSDDIEAQAMVERILALPALVGSVIDDLTVVVLACSSETQI
;
A
#
# COMPACT_ATOMS: atom_id res chain seq x y z
N MET A 1 9.31 -39.11 9.48
CA MET A 1 9.13 -40.40 8.76
C MET A 1 7.77 -40.53 8.07
N ARG A 2 6.61 -40.46 8.73
CA ARG A 2 5.29 -40.59 8.05
C ARG A 2 5.02 -39.51 6.98
N ARG A 3 5.35 -38.25 7.28
CA ARG A 3 5.25 -37.11 6.35
C ARG A 3 6.29 -37.12 5.21
N GLN A 4 7.43 -37.77 5.40
CA GLN A 4 8.46 -37.89 4.37
C GLN A 4 8.06 -38.96 3.35
N ARG A 5 7.47 -40.07 3.82
CA ARG A 5 6.78 -41.03 2.96
C ARG A 5 5.61 -40.39 2.21
N GLU A 6 4.73 -39.63 2.86
CA GLU A 6 3.63 -38.92 2.17
C GLU A 6 4.16 -37.97 1.07
N ARG A 7 5.24 -37.23 1.32
CA ARG A 7 5.88 -36.32 0.35
C ARG A 7 6.57 -37.02 -0.83
N ASP A 8 7.37 -38.06 -0.58
CA ASP A 8 8.00 -38.85 -1.63
C ASP A 8 6.95 -39.48 -2.55
N THR A 9 5.80 -39.86 -1.96
CA THR A 9 4.62 -40.32 -2.72
C THR A 9 4.00 -39.18 -3.54
N THR A 10 3.91 -37.96 -2.99
CA THR A 10 3.34 -36.79 -3.70
C THR A 10 4.21 -36.34 -4.88
N MET A 11 5.55 -36.40 -4.77
CA MET A 11 6.48 -36.09 -5.87
C MET A 11 6.44 -37.15 -6.98
N GLN A 12 6.32 -38.42 -6.63
CA GLN A 12 6.15 -39.50 -7.61
C GLN A 12 4.79 -39.42 -8.32
N ASP A 13 3.72 -39.15 -7.57
CA ASP A 13 2.37 -38.92 -8.12
C ASP A 13 2.33 -37.68 -9.04
N PHE A 14 3.06 -36.61 -8.70
CA PHE A 14 3.19 -35.42 -9.54
C PHE A 14 3.85 -35.74 -10.89
N SER A 15 5.00 -36.43 -10.88
CA SER A 15 5.73 -36.75 -12.12
C SER A 15 4.88 -37.61 -13.06
N ALA A 16 4.21 -38.61 -12.51
CA ALA A 16 3.33 -39.49 -13.29
C ALA A 16 2.11 -38.74 -13.87
N ARG A 17 1.48 -37.88 -13.08
CA ARG A 17 0.28 -37.12 -13.49
C ARG A 17 0.60 -36.03 -14.51
N PHE A 18 1.76 -35.38 -14.39
CA PHE A 18 2.22 -34.40 -15.37
C PHE A 18 2.57 -35.05 -16.71
N GLU A 19 3.21 -36.23 -16.69
CA GLU A 19 3.46 -37.02 -17.90
C GLU A 19 2.16 -37.47 -18.60
N GLU A 20 1.15 -37.86 -17.83
CA GLU A 20 -0.19 -38.22 -18.35
C GLU A 20 -0.87 -37.02 -19.04
N LEU A 21 -0.88 -35.84 -18.39
CA LEU A 21 -1.41 -34.60 -18.98
C LEU A 21 -0.66 -34.20 -20.25
N ARG A 22 0.67 -34.36 -20.27
CA ARG A 22 1.51 -34.07 -21.43
C ARG A 22 1.20 -34.99 -22.61
N HIS A 23 0.98 -36.28 -22.35
CA HIS A 23 0.53 -37.23 -23.37
C HIS A 23 -0.85 -36.89 -23.91
N HIS A 24 -1.79 -36.50 -23.04
CA HIS A 24 -3.14 -36.11 -23.45
C HIS A 24 -3.13 -34.84 -24.32
N TYR A 25 -2.33 -33.84 -23.96
CA TYR A 25 -2.15 -32.62 -24.74
C TYR A 25 -1.57 -32.90 -26.13
N SER A 26 -0.54 -33.75 -26.22
CA SER A 26 0.06 -34.16 -27.50
C SER A 26 -0.96 -34.83 -28.44
N ALA A 27 -1.85 -35.66 -27.91
CA ALA A 27 -2.91 -36.31 -28.70
C ALA A 27 -3.94 -35.30 -29.24
N GLN A 28 -4.35 -34.32 -28.43
CA GLN A 28 -5.30 -33.28 -28.83
C GLN A 28 -4.69 -32.27 -29.81
N LEU A 29 -3.38 -32.07 -29.79
CA LEU A 29 -2.70 -31.10 -30.63
C LEU A 29 -2.88 -31.40 -32.13
N ALA A 30 -2.75 -32.67 -32.52
CA ALA A 30 -2.95 -33.09 -33.91
C ALA A 30 -4.39 -32.87 -34.40
N GLU A 31 -5.37 -33.12 -33.52
CA GLU A 31 -6.79 -32.90 -33.81
C GLU A 31 -7.10 -31.41 -33.96
N LYS A 32 -6.62 -30.57 -33.05
CA LYS A 32 -6.80 -29.10 -33.12
C LYS A 32 -6.14 -28.51 -34.36
N ALA A 33 -4.95 -28.95 -34.73
CA ALA A 33 -4.28 -28.50 -35.94
C ALA A 33 -5.08 -28.85 -37.20
N ALA A 34 -5.71 -30.04 -37.25
CA ALA A 34 -6.60 -30.41 -38.36
C ALA A 34 -7.87 -29.56 -38.40
N GLN A 35 -8.48 -29.28 -37.24
CA GLN A 35 -9.65 -28.39 -37.14
C GLN A 35 -9.36 -26.98 -37.65
N MET A 36 -8.16 -26.45 -37.38
CA MET A 36 -7.75 -25.13 -37.88
C MET A 36 -7.61 -25.10 -39.41
N LEU A 37 -7.05 -26.16 -40.01
CA LEU A 37 -6.97 -26.31 -41.46
C LEU A 37 -8.36 -26.38 -42.11
N ASP A 38 -9.29 -27.16 -41.53
CA ASP A 38 -10.67 -27.25 -42.01
C ASP A 38 -11.44 -25.94 -41.86
N ALA A 39 -11.24 -25.22 -40.75
CA ALA A 39 -11.81 -23.88 -40.56
C ALA A 39 -11.28 -22.90 -41.62
N TRP A 40 -9.97 -22.92 -41.90
CA TRP A 40 -9.37 -22.07 -42.92
C TRP A 40 -9.84 -22.38 -44.34
N GLN A 41 -9.96 -23.67 -44.71
CA GLN A 41 -10.49 -24.07 -46.02
C GLN A 41 -11.93 -23.56 -46.26
N ARG A 42 -12.77 -23.55 -45.22
CA ARG A 42 -14.13 -22.99 -45.29
C ARG A 42 -14.12 -21.47 -45.50
N ILE A 43 -13.14 -20.77 -44.93
CA ILE A 43 -12.94 -19.32 -45.11
C ILE A 43 -12.47 -19.03 -46.53
N GLU A 44 -11.54 -19.82 -47.08
CA GLU A 44 -11.05 -19.67 -48.47
C GLU A 44 -12.10 -20.01 -49.53
N ALA A 45 -12.99 -20.96 -49.26
CA ALA A 45 -14.05 -21.35 -50.18
C ALA A 45 -15.18 -20.31 -50.33
N GLY A 46 -15.11 -19.17 -49.64
CA GLY A 46 -16.10 -18.10 -49.72
C GLY A 46 -17.42 -18.40 -48.98
N THR A 47 -17.45 -19.48 -48.19
CA THR A 47 -18.56 -19.84 -47.29
C THR A 47 -18.35 -19.22 -45.92
N THR A 48 -18.30 -17.89 -45.84
CA THR A 48 -17.95 -17.19 -44.60
C THR A 48 -19.13 -17.05 -43.64
N THR A 49 -18.95 -17.55 -42.42
CA THR A 49 -19.63 -17.05 -41.21
C THR A 49 -18.59 -16.43 -40.28
N PRO A 50 -18.87 -15.29 -39.59
CA PRO A 50 -17.98 -14.70 -38.60
C PRO A 50 -17.49 -15.70 -37.53
N ALA A 51 -18.33 -16.69 -37.23
CA ALA A 51 -18.04 -17.78 -36.29
C ALA A 51 -16.81 -18.63 -36.66
N ALA A 52 -16.52 -18.86 -37.95
CA ALA A 52 -15.36 -19.66 -38.35
C ALA A 52 -14.03 -18.93 -38.11
N PHE A 53 -14.05 -17.60 -38.22
CA PHE A 53 -12.89 -16.76 -37.93
C PHE A 53 -12.60 -16.69 -36.43
N ASP A 54 -13.65 -16.46 -35.63
CA ASP A 54 -13.55 -16.47 -34.16
C ASP A 54 -13.11 -17.85 -33.63
N GLU A 55 -13.58 -18.95 -34.25
CA GLU A 55 -13.14 -20.31 -33.94
C GLU A 55 -11.63 -20.51 -34.19
N LEU A 56 -11.14 -20.08 -35.35
CA LEU A 56 -9.73 -20.21 -35.73
C LEU A 56 -8.82 -19.39 -34.79
N GLN A 57 -9.19 -18.14 -34.53
CA GLN A 57 -8.46 -17.24 -33.64
C GLN A 57 -8.40 -17.79 -32.20
N ARG A 58 -9.53 -18.30 -31.69
CA ARG A 58 -9.60 -18.94 -30.37
C ARG A 58 -8.70 -20.16 -30.25
N ILE A 59 -8.61 -21.00 -31.29
CA ILE A 59 -7.74 -22.18 -31.24
C ILE A 59 -6.26 -21.75 -31.29
N ALA A 60 -5.91 -20.76 -32.11
CA ALA A 60 -4.55 -20.20 -32.18
C ALA A 60 -4.12 -19.61 -30.82
N HIS A 61 -4.96 -18.76 -30.21
CA HIS A 61 -4.68 -18.14 -28.91
C HIS A 61 -4.48 -19.19 -27.79
N ASN A 62 -5.31 -20.24 -27.78
CA ASN A 62 -5.16 -21.34 -26.82
C ASN A 62 -3.84 -22.11 -27.01
N LEU A 63 -3.46 -22.41 -28.24
CA LEU A 63 -2.21 -23.13 -28.54
C LEU A 63 -0.97 -22.28 -28.24
N ALA A 64 -1.05 -20.97 -28.45
CA ALA A 64 -0.01 -20.02 -28.09
C ALA A 64 0.32 -20.04 -26.59
N GLY A 65 -0.70 -20.12 -25.73
CA GLY A 65 -0.53 -20.16 -24.27
C GLY A 65 -0.18 -21.54 -23.69
N THR A 66 -0.53 -22.63 -24.38
CA THR A 66 -0.38 -24.00 -23.85
C THR A 66 0.83 -24.76 -24.41
N GLY A 67 1.29 -24.46 -25.63
CA GLY A 67 2.36 -25.19 -26.31
C GLY A 67 3.68 -25.26 -25.53
N SER A 68 4.20 -24.10 -25.10
CA SER A 68 5.47 -24.03 -24.35
C SER A 68 5.39 -24.73 -22.99
N THR A 69 4.25 -24.65 -22.30
CA THR A 69 4.03 -25.24 -20.97
C THR A 69 4.16 -26.77 -20.96
N PHE A 70 3.80 -27.42 -22.07
CA PHE A 70 3.92 -28.87 -22.25
C PHE A 70 5.19 -29.32 -22.99
N GLY A 71 6.14 -28.40 -23.24
CA GLY A 71 7.41 -28.70 -23.90
C GLY A 71 7.36 -28.67 -25.44
N PHE A 72 6.43 -27.91 -26.03
CA PHE A 72 6.30 -27.70 -27.49
C PHE A 72 6.47 -26.21 -27.87
N PRO A 73 7.68 -25.64 -27.75
CA PRO A 73 7.92 -24.22 -27.99
C PRO A 73 7.66 -23.79 -29.45
N GLU A 74 7.97 -24.65 -30.42
CA GLU A 74 7.73 -24.37 -31.85
C GLU A 74 6.24 -24.22 -32.18
N VAL A 75 5.38 -25.01 -31.53
CA VAL A 75 3.93 -24.94 -31.67
C VAL A 75 3.40 -23.65 -31.07
N SER A 76 3.87 -23.28 -29.86
CA SER A 76 3.54 -22.01 -29.20
C SER A 76 3.90 -20.80 -30.07
N ASN A 77 5.11 -20.78 -30.61
CA ASN A 77 5.62 -19.67 -31.40
C ASN A 77 4.85 -19.51 -32.71
N THR A 78 4.57 -20.63 -33.38
CA THR A 78 3.80 -20.63 -34.64
C THR A 78 2.35 -20.21 -34.39
N ALA A 79 1.75 -20.64 -33.28
CA ALA A 79 0.39 -20.25 -32.90
C ALA A 79 0.28 -18.76 -32.53
N ASN A 80 1.28 -18.19 -31.84
CA ASN A 80 1.37 -16.75 -31.57
C ASN A 80 1.48 -15.93 -32.85
N ALA A 81 2.36 -16.34 -33.78
CA ALA A 81 2.49 -15.69 -35.08
C ALA A 81 1.17 -15.73 -35.87
N LEU A 82 0.49 -16.87 -35.83
CA LEU A 82 -0.80 -17.04 -36.48
C LEU A 82 -1.88 -16.15 -35.87
N ASP A 83 -1.96 -16.03 -34.54
CA ASP A 83 -2.93 -15.17 -33.85
C ASP A 83 -2.74 -13.68 -34.19
N ALA A 84 -1.48 -13.23 -34.31
CA ALA A 84 -1.16 -11.87 -34.73
C ALA A 84 -1.60 -11.56 -36.17
N VAL A 85 -1.30 -12.47 -37.12
CA VAL A 85 -1.67 -12.30 -38.53
C VAL A 85 -3.19 -12.35 -38.71
N LEU A 86 -3.90 -13.21 -37.96
CA LEU A 86 -5.36 -13.25 -37.97
C LEU A 86 -5.97 -11.96 -37.43
N SER A 87 -5.41 -11.40 -36.36
CA SER A 87 -5.86 -10.11 -35.82
C SER A 87 -5.69 -8.98 -36.83
N GLN A 88 -4.61 -8.99 -37.61
CA GLN A 88 -4.36 -8.01 -38.67
C GLN A 88 -5.32 -8.19 -39.86
N LEU A 89 -5.54 -9.42 -40.33
CA LEU A 89 -6.49 -9.72 -41.42
C LEU A 89 -7.92 -9.26 -41.07
N ARG A 90 -8.30 -9.34 -39.79
CA ARG A 90 -9.61 -8.87 -39.30
C ARG A 90 -9.78 -7.35 -39.40
N GLN A 91 -8.70 -6.59 -39.26
CA GLN A 91 -8.71 -5.13 -39.33
C GLN A 91 -8.61 -4.61 -40.78
N GLU A 92 -7.77 -5.25 -41.60
CA GLU A 92 -7.43 -4.77 -42.95
C GLU A 92 -8.34 -5.36 -44.06
N GLY A 93 -9.05 -6.46 -43.78
CA GLY A 93 -9.94 -7.14 -44.73
C GLY A 93 -9.22 -8.16 -45.62
N HIS A 94 -9.78 -8.46 -46.80
CA HIS A 94 -9.21 -9.46 -47.72
C HIS A 94 -7.91 -8.96 -48.38
N ASP A 95 -6.76 -9.31 -47.80
CA ASP A 95 -5.41 -9.14 -48.38
C ASP A 95 -4.83 -10.51 -48.78
N GLU A 96 -4.48 -10.69 -50.06
CA GLU A 96 -3.89 -11.93 -50.58
C GLU A 96 -2.55 -12.30 -49.92
N SER A 97 -1.75 -11.30 -49.51
CA SER A 97 -0.46 -11.51 -48.85
C SER A 97 -0.64 -12.11 -47.46
N LEU A 98 -1.54 -11.53 -46.66
CA LEU A 98 -1.86 -12.03 -45.31
C LEU A 98 -2.52 -13.41 -45.36
N MET A 99 -3.42 -13.65 -46.33
CA MET A 99 -4.01 -14.97 -46.55
C MET A 99 -2.97 -16.04 -46.88
N ALA A 100 -1.95 -15.71 -47.69
CA ALA A 100 -0.85 -16.62 -47.99
C ALA A 100 0.02 -16.93 -46.75
N GLU A 101 0.24 -15.93 -45.90
CA GLU A 101 0.98 -16.06 -44.65
C GLU A 101 0.25 -16.92 -43.62
N VAL A 102 -1.07 -16.75 -43.46
CA VAL A 102 -1.91 -17.64 -42.64
C VAL A 102 -1.81 -19.09 -43.12
N ARG A 103 -1.86 -19.31 -44.45
CA ARG A 103 -1.77 -20.65 -45.04
C ARG A 103 -0.41 -21.31 -44.73
N TYR A 104 0.67 -20.54 -44.79
CA TYR A 104 2.01 -21.00 -44.43
C TYR A 104 2.12 -21.37 -42.94
N LEU A 105 1.62 -20.50 -42.05
CA LEU A 105 1.68 -20.71 -40.60
C LEU A 105 0.82 -21.90 -40.16
N LEU A 106 -0.37 -22.08 -40.74
CA LEU A 106 -1.23 -23.24 -40.47
C LEU A 106 -0.57 -24.56 -40.90
N HIS A 107 0.05 -24.59 -42.07
CA HIS A 107 0.76 -25.78 -42.54
C HIS A 107 1.98 -26.09 -41.67
N THR A 108 2.72 -25.07 -41.25
CA THR A 108 3.86 -25.21 -40.32
C THR A 108 3.41 -25.75 -38.96
N LEU A 109 2.33 -25.20 -38.40
CA LEU A 109 1.76 -25.64 -37.12
C LEU A 109 1.28 -27.09 -37.21
N HIS A 110 0.65 -27.49 -38.32
CA HIS A 110 0.23 -28.87 -38.55
C HIS A 110 1.41 -29.85 -38.67
N GLN A 111 2.50 -29.45 -39.33
CA GLN A 111 3.71 -30.27 -39.39
C GLN A 111 4.40 -30.41 -38.03
N SER A 112 4.52 -29.33 -37.26
CA SER A 112 5.08 -29.39 -35.90
C SER A 112 4.22 -30.23 -34.95
N ALA A 113 2.90 -30.22 -35.13
CA ALA A 113 1.97 -31.06 -34.36
C ALA A 113 2.12 -32.56 -34.67
N LEU A 114 2.44 -32.92 -35.92
CA LEU A 114 2.66 -34.31 -36.35
C LEU A 114 4.11 -34.80 -36.12
N GLY A 115 5.07 -33.88 -36.04
CA GLY A 115 6.51 -34.16 -36.04
C GLY A 115 7.08 -34.76 -34.76
N GLY A 116 6.34 -34.80 -33.66
CA GLY A 116 6.73 -35.54 -32.45
C GLY A 116 8.07 -35.13 -31.83
N ASN A 117 8.43 -33.85 -31.84
CA ASN A 117 9.62 -33.36 -31.15
C ASN A 117 9.55 -33.75 -29.65
N ALA A 118 10.62 -34.36 -29.14
CA ALA A 118 10.68 -34.81 -27.76
C ALA A 118 10.69 -33.59 -26.82
N PRO A 119 9.74 -33.48 -25.87
CA PRO A 119 9.65 -32.34 -24.96
C PRO A 119 10.85 -32.26 -24.00
N GLU A 120 11.38 -31.05 -23.80
CA GLU A 120 12.49 -30.80 -22.87
C GLU A 120 12.14 -31.15 -21.41
N PRO A 121 13.08 -31.69 -20.61
CA PRO A 121 12.86 -31.97 -19.19
C PRO A 121 12.83 -30.68 -18.36
N ILE A 122 11.86 -30.56 -17.45
CA ILE A 122 11.77 -29.46 -16.47
C ILE A 122 12.37 -29.95 -15.14
N GLU A 123 13.41 -29.28 -14.62
CA GLU A 123 13.98 -29.58 -13.29
C GLU A 123 13.11 -29.00 -12.16
N LEU A 124 12.86 -29.78 -11.11
CA LEU A 124 11.99 -29.39 -9.98
C LEU A 124 12.81 -28.84 -8.80
N PRO A 125 12.36 -27.78 -8.10
CA PRO A 125 13.02 -27.27 -6.90
C PRO A 125 12.83 -28.20 -5.68
N THR A 126 13.90 -28.41 -4.91
CA THR A 126 13.87 -29.16 -3.65
C THR A 126 13.51 -28.27 -2.46
N SER A 127 12.49 -28.62 -1.67
CA SER A 127 12.10 -27.91 -0.44
C SER A 127 12.74 -28.49 0.84
N PRO A 128 13.01 -27.67 1.88
CA PRO A 128 13.67 -28.11 3.11
C PRO A 128 12.78 -28.94 4.07
N THR A 129 13.43 -29.77 4.90
CA THR A 129 12.86 -30.72 5.87
C THR A 129 12.73 -30.13 7.29
N PHE A 130 11.61 -30.36 7.99
CA PHE A 130 11.39 -29.90 9.39
C PHE A 130 11.37 -31.05 10.41
N SER A 131 11.93 -30.79 11.61
CA SER A 131 12.04 -31.65 12.80
C SER A 131 10.94 -31.32 13.86
N ALA A 132 10.71 -32.22 14.83
CA ALA A 132 9.57 -32.20 15.77
C ALA A 132 9.87 -31.58 17.16
N SER A 133 11.10 -31.17 17.45
CA SER A 133 11.50 -30.41 18.65
C SER A 133 12.34 -29.21 18.20
N THR A 134 12.00 -28.01 18.68
CA THR A 134 12.65 -26.77 18.20
C THR A 134 13.73 -26.34 19.20
N HIS A 135 14.98 -26.54 18.80
CA HIS A 135 16.16 -26.26 19.60
C HIS A 135 16.68 -24.86 19.29
N ILE A 136 16.78 -24.00 20.30
CA ILE A 136 17.34 -22.65 20.18
C ILE A 136 18.66 -22.57 20.92
N TYR A 137 19.72 -22.19 20.21
CA TYR A 137 21.06 -22.08 20.80
C TYR A 137 21.40 -20.60 21.02
N PHE A 138 21.79 -20.26 22.25
CA PHE A 138 22.22 -18.92 22.66
C PHE A 138 23.74 -18.84 22.69
N LEU A 139 24.31 -17.83 22.04
CA LEU A 139 25.76 -17.59 21.96
C LEU A 139 26.10 -16.21 22.52
N PHE A 140 26.53 -16.17 23.78
CA PHE A 140 26.74 -14.94 24.56
C PHE A 140 28.10 -14.98 25.28
N ASP A 141 28.73 -13.81 25.48
CA ASP A 141 29.97 -13.70 26.25
C ASP A 141 29.72 -13.80 27.78
N SER A 142 28.52 -13.48 28.28
CA SER A 142 28.12 -13.61 29.69
C SER A 142 26.81 -14.40 29.87
N GLY A 143 26.72 -15.16 30.96
CA GLY A 143 25.63 -16.13 31.19
C GLY A 143 24.32 -15.55 31.73
N GLU A 144 24.32 -14.50 32.55
CA GLU A 144 23.12 -14.07 33.28
C GLU A 144 21.95 -13.61 32.39
N GLU A 145 22.23 -12.81 31.34
CA GLU A 145 21.19 -12.35 30.40
C GLU A 145 20.67 -13.51 29.54
N ALA A 146 21.58 -14.39 29.09
CA ALA A 146 21.24 -15.57 28.31
C ALA A 146 20.43 -16.58 29.14
N GLU A 147 20.74 -16.75 30.43
CA GLU A 147 20.00 -17.62 31.36
C GLU A 147 18.59 -17.09 31.62
N SER A 148 18.44 -15.78 31.80
CA SER A 148 17.13 -15.14 31.94
C SER A 148 16.27 -15.34 30.69
N LEU A 149 16.81 -15.05 29.49
CA LEU A 149 16.09 -15.23 28.23
C LEU A 149 15.78 -16.71 27.94
N ALA A 150 16.75 -17.61 28.16
CA ALA A 150 16.58 -19.05 27.96
C ALA A 150 15.51 -19.64 28.89
N SER A 151 15.52 -19.25 30.17
CA SER A 151 14.50 -19.68 31.15
C SER A 151 13.10 -19.21 30.73
N GLN A 152 12.99 -17.95 30.30
CA GLN A 152 11.71 -17.39 29.88
C GLN A 152 11.17 -18.08 28.63
N ILE A 153 11.95 -18.27 27.56
CA ILE A 153 11.46 -18.95 26.34
C ILE A 153 11.18 -20.45 26.56
N THR A 154 11.85 -21.08 27.52
CA THR A 154 11.57 -22.49 27.89
C THR A 154 10.16 -22.64 28.47
N ASN A 155 9.67 -21.65 29.23
CA ASN A 155 8.27 -21.60 29.68
C ASN A 155 7.27 -21.52 28.51
N PHE A 156 7.72 -21.16 27.31
CA PHE A 156 6.93 -21.10 26.08
C PHE A 156 7.17 -22.30 25.13
N GLY A 157 7.79 -23.38 25.62
CA GLY A 157 7.92 -24.65 24.89
C GLY A 157 9.07 -24.73 23.88
N TYR A 158 10.07 -23.85 24.02
CA TYR A 158 11.34 -23.94 23.30
C TYR A 158 12.38 -24.72 24.11
N GLU A 159 13.27 -25.45 23.45
CA GLU A 159 14.44 -26.03 24.13
C GLU A 159 15.64 -25.10 23.94
N ALA A 160 15.94 -24.33 24.98
CA ALA A 160 17.02 -23.37 24.98
C ALA A 160 18.33 -23.99 25.51
N HIS A 161 19.43 -23.80 24.78
CA HIS A 161 20.77 -24.21 25.21
C HIS A 161 21.75 -23.05 25.10
N ILE A 162 22.53 -22.80 26.14
CA ILE A 162 23.46 -21.66 26.19
C ILE A 162 24.89 -22.14 25.96
N PHE A 163 25.60 -21.42 25.11
CA PHE A 163 27.00 -21.65 24.78
C PHE A 163 27.79 -20.35 24.97
N THR A 164 28.87 -20.45 25.72
CA THR A 164 29.86 -19.38 25.90
C THR A 164 31.14 -19.63 25.08
N ASP A 165 31.26 -20.81 24.48
CA ASP A 165 32.42 -21.26 23.72
C ASP A 165 32.01 -21.96 22.41
N ILE A 166 32.82 -21.75 21.37
CA ILE A 166 32.59 -22.24 20.01
C ILE A 166 32.85 -23.74 19.91
N ASP A 167 33.82 -24.25 20.65
CA ASP A 167 34.15 -25.68 20.62
C ASP A 167 32.99 -26.52 21.18
N ALA A 168 32.36 -26.04 22.25
CA ALA A 168 31.15 -26.63 22.82
C ALA A 168 29.95 -26.58 21.86
N LEU A 169 29.77 -25.45 21.16
CA LEU A 169 28.74 -25.29 20.13
C LEU A 169 28.96 -26.28 18.96
N SER A 170 30.20 -26.38 18.45
CA SER A 170 30.55 -27.27 17.34
C SER A 170 30.21 -28.73 17.67
N LEU A 171 30.57 -29.19 18.88
CA LEU A 171 30.30 -30.55 19.31
C LEU A 171 28.79 -30.82 19.38
N ARG A 172 28.01 -29.87 19.89
CA ARG A 172 26.56 -30.01 19.99
C ARG A 172 25.89 -30.01 18.62
N MET A 173 26.27 -29.11 17.73
CA MET A 173 25.70 -29.00 16.38
C MET A 173 25.87 -30.28 15.55
N HIS A 174 26.95 -31.04 15.78
CA HIS A 174 27.13 -32.36 15.15
C HIS A 174 26.19 -33.44 15.71
N THR A 175 25.78 -33.33 16.97
CA THR A 175 24.88 -34.29 17.64
C THR A 175 23.40 -33.93 17.50
N SER A 176 23.07 -32.64 17.50
CA SER A 176 21.71 -32.09 17.41
C SER A 176 21.80 -30.71 16.76
N PRO A 177 21.30 -30.51 15.53
CA PRO A 177 21.30 -29.18 14.91
C PRO A 177 20.24 -28.27 15.57
N PRO A 178 20.54 -26.97 15.77
CA PRO A 178 19.54 -26.00 16.21
C PRO A 178 18.63 -25.57 15.06
N ASP A 179 17.40 -25.20 15.41
CA ASP A 179 16.45 -24.57 14.50
C ASP A 179 16.69 -23.07 14.39
N VAL A 180 17.18 -22.42 15.45
CA VAL A 180 17.60 -21.01 15.45
C VAL A 180 18.84 -20.81 16.31
N LEU A 181 19.77 -19.99 15.83
CA LEU A 181 20.91 -19.49 16.60
C LEU A 181 20.65 -18.04 17.02
N VAL A 182 20.73 -17.74 18.31
CA VAL A 182 20.64 -16.38 18.87
C VAL A 182 22.03 -15.99 19.34
N ALA A 183 22.62 -14.93 18.77
CA ALA A 183 23.99 -14.54 19.08
C ALA A 183 24.09 -13.07 19.48
N ASP A 184 24.92 -12.80 20.48
CA ASP A 184 25.35 -11.44 20.80
C ASP A 184 26.28 -10.91 19.70
N MET A 185 26.00 -9.71 19.21
CA MET A 185 26.84 -9.01 18.25
C MET A 185 28.29 -8.86 18.74
N SER A 186 28.50 -8.60 20.03
CA SER A 186 29.85 -8.49 20.63
C SER A 186 30.64 -9.81 20.53
N PHE A 187 29.94 -10.95 20.60
CA PHE A 187 30.54 -12.26 20.42
C PHE A 187 30.99 -12.48 18.96
N LEU A 188 30.21 -11.97 18.00
CA LEU A 188 30.46 -12.09 16.56
C LEU A 188 31.44 -11.06 15.99
N GLU A 189 31.79 -9.99 16.73
CA GLU A 189 32.78 -9.00 16.28
C GLU A 189 34.19 -9.59 16.12
N ARG A 190 34.50 -10.70 16.80
CA ARG A 190 35.79 -11.39 16.66
C ARG A 190 35.82 -12.17 15.33
N PRO A 191 36.76 -11.86 14.41
CA PRO A 191 36.78 -12.46 13.06
C PRO A 191 36.85 -13.98 13.06
N GLU A 192 37.64 -14.56 13.97
CA GLU A 192 37.79 -16.00 14.14
C GLU A 192 36.46 -16.67 14.52
N ARG A 193 35.71 -16.04 15.43
CA ARG A 193 34.41 -16.53 15.93
C ARG A 193 33.34 -16.46 14.85
N ARG A 194 33.30 -15.34 14.11
CA ARG A 194 32.37 -15.15 12.99
C ARG A 194 32.54 -16.19 11.90
N VAL A 195 33.78 -16.43 11.47
CA VAL A 195 34.08 -17.41 10.42
C VAL A 195 33.70 -18.83 10.87
N ALA A 196 33.90 -19.15 12.14
CA ALA A 196 33.49 -20.43 12.70
C ALA A 196 31.96 -20.61 12.69
N VAL A 197 31.21 -19.61 13.15
CA VAL A 197 29.73 -19.63 13.14
C VAL A 197 29.19 -19.72 11.70
N ASP A 198 29.73 -18.93 10.77
CA ASP A 198 29.32 -18.97 9.35
C ASP A 198 29.63 -20.29 8.65
N ARG A 199 30.70 -20.98 9.07
CA ARG A 199 31.02 -22.32 8.58
C ARG A 199 30.04 -23.34 9.15
N MET A 200 29.77 -23.31 10.45
CA MET A 200 28.85 -24.23 11.11
C MET A 200 27.42 -24.12 10.56
N ARG A 201 26.95 -22.90 10.30
CA ARG A 201 25.63 -22.64 9.70
C ARG A 201 25.46 -23.22 8.29
N ARG A 202 26.56 -23.44 7.56
CA ARG A 202 26.56 -24.00 6.19
C ARG A 202 26.66 -25.52 6.14
N VAL A 203 27.14 -26.15 7.20
CA VAL A 203 27.36 -27.60 7.27
C VAL A 203 26.12 -28.36 7.79
N ALA A 204 25.27 -27.70 8.58
CA ALA A 204 23.95 -28.23 8.92
C ALA A 204 23.07 -28.31 7.65
N HIS A 205 22.17 -29.30 7.56
CA HIS A 205 21.30 -29.58 6.41
C HIS A 205 20.28 -28.45 6.13
N GLY A 206 20.77 -27.29 5.67
CA GLY A 206 20.04 -26.03 5.54
C GLY A 206 20.73 -24.89 6.30
N GLN A 207 20.64 -23.67 5.78
CA GLN A 207 21.25 -22.50 6.42
C GLN A 207 20.48 -22.16 7.71
N VAL A 208 21.06 -22.49 8.87
CA VAL A 208 20.42 -22.22 10.17
C VAL A 208 20.18 -20.70 10.32
N PRO A 209 18.94 -20.27 10.62
CA PRO A 209 18.63 -18.87 10.86
C PRO A 209 19.39 -18.27 12.05
N LEU A 210 19.82 -17.01 11.93
CA LEU A 210 20.59 -16.29 12.94
C LEU A 210 19.85 -15.03 13.42
N VAL A 211 19.58 -14.93 14.72
CA VAL A 211 19.05 -13.73 15.38
C VAL A 211 20.21 -13.02 16.08
N ILE A 212 20.39 -11.72 15.82
CA ILE A 212 21.50 -10.93 16.38
C ILE A 212 20.96 -9.99 17.45
N ILE A 213 21.59 -9.98 18.63
CA ILE A 213 21.27 -9.10 19.75
C ILE A 213 22.42 -8.09 19.97
N SER A 214 22.11 -6.80 20.12
CA SER A 214 23.14 -5.76 20.31
C SER A 214 22.66 -4.58 21.17
N TRP A 215 23.61 -3.83 21.76
CA TRP A 215 23.33 -2.52 22.39
C TRP A 215 23.23 -1.38 21.38
N ARG A 216 23.66 -1.58 20.13
CA ARG A 216 23.67 -0.54 19.08
C ARG A 216 22.38 -0.56 18.27
N ASN A 217 21.84 0.60 17.94
CA ASN A 217 20.65 0.73 17.07
C ASN A 217 20.93 1.60 15.82
N ASP A 218 22.20 1.83 15.49
CA ASP A 218 22.57 2.61 14.31
C ASP A 218 22.51 1.78 13.01
N PHE A 219 22.43 2.49 11.87
CA PHE A 219 22.37 1.87 10.54
C PHE A 219 23.59 0.98 10.25
N ALA A 220 24.78 1.37 10.72
CA ALA A 220 26.01 0.60 10.46
C ALA A 220 25.99 -0.76 11.18
N ALA A 221 25.48 -0.82 12.41
CA ALA A 221 25.32 -2.05 13.17
C ALA A 221 24.28 -2.98 12.54
N ARG A 222 23.14 -2.43 12.08
CA ARG A 222 22.10 -3.19 11.36
C ARG A 222 22.60 -3.72 10.01
N LEU A 223 23.33 -2.91 9.25
CA LEU A 223 23.97 -3.34 7.99
C LEU A 223 25.02 -4.42 8.23
N HIS A 224 25.77 -4.34 9.33
CA HIS A 224 26.72 -5.38 9.71
C HIS A 224 26.01 -6.70 10.03
N ALA A 225 24.91 -6.65 10.79
CA ALA A 225 24.11 -7.83 11.09
C ALA A 225 23.58 -8.53 9.81
N VAL A 226 23.10 -7.77 8.83
CA VAL A 226 22.68 -8.29 7.52
C VAL A 226 23.85 -8.96 6.78
N ARG A 227 25.05 -8.35 6.80
CA ARG A 227 26.25 -8.91 6.15
C ARG A 227 26.76 -10.21 6.77
N VAL A 228 26.47 -10.45 8.05
CA VAL A 228 26.74 -11.73 8.74
C VAL A 228 25.60 -12.75 8.51
N GLY A 229 24.61 -12.40 7.69
CA GLY A 229 23.47 -13.25 7.37
C GLY A 229 22.52 -13.41 8.56
N GLY A 230 22.34 -12.36 9.36
CA GLY A 230 21.32 -12.28 10.40
C GLY A 230 19.92 -12.15 9.78
N ASN A 231 18.99 -12.97 10.25
CA ASN A 231 17.58 -13.00 9.86
C ASN A 231 16.74 -12.00 10.66
N ALA A 232 17.13 -11.69 11.90
CA ALA A 232 16.49 -10.69 12.75
C ALA A 232 17.52 -9.93 13.60
N TYR A 233 17.17 -8.71 14.03
CA TYR A 233 18.04 -7.83 14.81
C TYR A 233 17.29 -7.22 16.00
N LEU A 234 17.76 -7.50 17.21
CA LEU A 234 17.16 -7.07 18.47
C LEU A 234 18.10 -6.12 19.23
N VAL A 235 17.53 -5.05 19.79
CA VAL A 235 18.26 -4.05 20.58
C VAL A 235 18.05 -4.32 22.07
N ARG A 236 19.12 -4.23 22.87
CA ARG A 236 19.05 -4.36 24.34
C ARG A 236 18.46 -3.10 25.00
N PRO A 237 17.66 -3.23 26.08
CA PRO A 237 17.22 -4.48 26.71
C PRO A 237 16.22 -5.25 25.83
N VAL A 238 16.43 -6.56 25.71
CA VAL A 238 15.62 -7.41 24.83
C VAL A 238 14.27 -7.66 25.49
N ASP A 239 13.20 -7.27 24.81
CA ASP A 239 11.86 -7.71 25.16
C ASP A 239 11.66 -9.16 24.74
N THR A 240 11.39 -10.03 25.71
CA THR A 240 11.19 -11.47 25.49
C THR A 240 9.99 -11.74 24.59
N ASP A 241 8.95 -10.91 24.63
CA ASP A 241 7.80 -11.07 23.74
C ASP A 241 8.21 -10.86 22.28
N THR A 242 8.96 -9.79 22.02
CA THR A 242 9.53 -9.49 20.69
C THR A 242 10.50 -10.59 20.22
N LEU A 243 11.31 -11.17 21.12
CA LEU A 243 12.17 -12.31 20.78
C LEU A 243 11.34 -13.54 20.39
N ILE A 244 10.27 -13.85 21.14
CA ILE A 244 9.38 -14.98 20.84
C ILE A 244 8.66 -14.77 19.50
N GLU A 245 8.20 -13.56 19.20
CA GLU A 245 7.57 -13.24 17.92
C GLU A 245 8.51 -13.54 16.73
N HIS A 246 9.76 -13.08 16.80
CA HIS A 246 10.75 -13.41 15.77
C HIS A 246 11.08 -14.90 15.71
N LEU A 247 11.14 -15.59 16.86
CA LEU A 247 11.37 -17.03 16.90
C LEU A 247 10.20 -17.81 16.27
N ASP A 248 8.95 -17.42 16.55
CA ASP A 248 7.76 -18.03 15.96
C ASP A 248 7.72 -17.82 14.43
N GLU A 249 8.08 -16.62 13.96
CA GLU A 249 8.19 -16.29 12.53
C GLU A 249 9.27 -17.11 11.82
N ILE A 250 10.46 -17.23 12.45
CA ILE A 250 11.62 -17.90 11.86
C ILE A 250 11.48 -19.42 11.91
N THR A 251 10.89 -19.96 12.98
CA THR A 251 10.73 -21.42 13.17
C THR A 251 9.47 -21.97 12.52
N GLU A 252 8.64 -21.10 11.91
CA GLU A 252 7.34 -21.45 11.31
C GLU A 252 6.44 -22.25 12.28
N ARG A 253 6.58 -22.00 13.60
CA ARG A 253 5.84 -22.73 14.66
C ARG A 253 4.35 -22.42 14.66
N GLN A 254 3.95 -21.27 14.12
CA GLN A 254 2.55 -21.07 13.74
C GLN A 254 2.25 -22.02 12.59
N ARG A 255 1.49 -23.09 12.87
CA ARG A 255 0.93 -23.99 11.86
C ARG A 255 0.19 -23.15 10.81
N THR A 256 0.85 -22.82 9.72
CA THR A 256 0.24 -22.08 8.62
C THR A 256 -0.66 -23.06 7.88
N GLU A 257 -1.96 -22.76 7.85
CA GLU A 257 -2.86 -23.40 6.90
C GLU A 257 -2.27 -23.25 5.48
N PRO A 258 -2.23 -24.33 4.69
CA PRO A 258 -1.69 -24.29 3.34
C PRO A 258 -2.38 -23.20 2.53
N TYR A 259 -1.63 -22.50 1.68
CA TYR A 259 -2.16 -21.39 0.89
C TYR A 259 -3.27 -21.88 -0.03
N ARG A 260 -4.47 -21.30 0.10
CA ARG A 260 -5.62 -21.67 -0.74
C ARG A 260 -5.63 -20.80 -1.98
N VAL A 261 -5.49 -21.40 -3.14
CA VAL A 261 -5.48 -20.68 -4.43
C VAL A 261 -6.69 -21.11 -5.22
N LEU A 262 -7.50 -20.15 -5.66
CA LEU A 262 -8.57 -20.40 -6.62
C LEU A 262 -8.05 -20.11 -8.02
N ILE A 263 -8.17 -21.06 -8.94
CA ILE A 263 -7.82 -20.89 -10.36
C ILE A 263 -9.11 -20.83 -11.16
N VAL A 264 -9.31 -19.73 -11.88
CA VAL A 264 -10.45 -19.48 -12.77
C VAL A 264 -9.91 -19.41 -14.18
N ASP A 265 -10.06 -20.48 -14.96
CA ASP A 265 -9.51 -20.57 -16.32
C ASP A 265 -10.41 -21.52 -17.14
N ASP A 266 -10.78 -21.13 -18.35
CA ASP A 266 -11.68 -21.89 -19.22
C ASP A 266 -10.98 -23.14 -19.80
N SER A 267 -9.65 -23.12 -19.89
CA SER A 267 -8.80 -24.23 -20.28
C SER A 267 -8.51 -25.12 -19.08
N ARG A 268 -9.36 -26.14 -18.91
CA ARG A 268 -9.21 -27.16 -17.85
C ARG A 268 -7.80 -27.77 -17.78
N ILE A 269 -7.19 -28.01 -18.94
CA ILE A 269 -5.84 -28.61 -19.03
C ILE A 269 -4.78 -27.67 -18.43
N LEU A 270 -4.87 -26.38 -18.75
CA LEU A 270 -3.92 -25.38 -18.25
C LEU A 270 -4.12 -25.13 -16.75
N ALA A 271 -5.37 -25.02 -16.32
CA ALA A 271 -5.73 -24.90 -14.91
C ALA A 271 -5.24 -26.09 -14.07
N GLU A 272 -5.40 -27.32 -14.58
CA GLU A 272 -4.90 -28.54 -13.93
C GLU A 272 -3.37 -28.55 -13.83
N THR A 273 -2.68 -27.99 -14.82
CA THR A 273 -1.22 -27.88 -14.83
C THR A 273 -0.73 -26.91 -13.76
N TYR A 274 -1.30 -25.71 -13.69
CA TYR A 274 -0.98 -24.73 -12.64
C TYR A 274 -1.33 -25.25 -11.24
N ALA A 275 -2.48 -25.89 -11.09
CA ALA A 275 -2.86 -26.52 -9.83
C ALA A 275 -1.84 -27.58 -9.41
N THR A 276 -1.33 -28.37 -10.36
CA THR A 276 -0.34 -29.41 -10.11
C THR A 276 0.98 -28.81 -9.62
N PHE A 277 1.46 -27.71 -10.22
CA PHE A 277 2.65 -26.97 -9.73
C PHE A 277 2.45 -26.37 -8.33
N LEU A 278 1.31 -25.72 -8.08
CA LEU A 278 1.02 -25.10 -6.78
C LEU A 278 0.83 -26.14 -5.68
N ASN A 279 0.17 -27.26 -5.97
CA ASN A 279 -0.01 -28.36 -5.03
C ASN A 279 1.33 -29.03 -4.67
N ALA A 280 2.24 -29.19 -5.64
CA ALA A 280 3.60 -29.67 -5.39
C ALA A 280 4.40 -28.73 -4.47
N ALA A 281 4.15 -27.41 -4.56
CA ALA A 281 4.73 -26.40 -3.67
C ALA A 281 4.06 -26.34 -2.28
N GLY A 282 3.12 -27.24 -1.97
CA GLY A 282 2.43 -27.29 -0.66
C GLY A 282 1.24 -26.36 -0.52
N MET A 283 0.76 -25.76 -1.61
CA MET A 283 -0.48 -24.98 -1.65
C MET A 283 -1.69 -25.89 -1.91
N GLN A 284 -2.90 -25.37 -1.71
CA GLN A 284 -4.16 -26.01 -2.06
C GLN A 284 -4.82 -25.26 -3.21
N ALA A 285 -4.63 -25.76 -4.43
CA ALA A 285 -5.24 -25.19 -5.61
C ALA A 285 -6.60 -25.83 -5.92
N THR A 286 -7.64 -25.00 -6.02
CA THR A 286 -8.99 -25.38 -6.46
C THR A 286 -9.26 -24.76 -7.82
N ILE A 287 -9.83 -25.54 -8.74
CA ILE A 287 -10.08 -25.11 -10.13
C ILE A 287 -11.57 -24.90 -10.34
N ILE A 288 -11.92 -23.80 -11.00
CA ILE A 288 -13.22 -23.57 -11.63
C ILE A 288 -13.02 -23.20 -13.09
N THR A 289 -13.86 -23.76 -13.96
CA THR A 289 -13.84 -23.49 -15.41
C THR A 289 -15.02 -22.63 -15.85
N ASP A 290 -15.96 -22.36 -14.95
CA ASP A 290 -17.15 -21.54 -15.18
C ASP A 290 -17.12 -20.34 -14.24
N ALA A 291 -17.08 -19.14 -14.82
CA ALA A 291 -17.03 -17.87 -14.09
C ALA A 291 -18.30 -17.62 -13.24
N THR A 292 -19.45 -18.17 -13.63
CA THR A 292 -20.75 -17.88 -12.98
C THR A 292 -20.85 -18.43 -11.56
N VAL A 293 -20.09 -19.47 -11.25
CA VAL A 293 -20.04 -20.08 -9.91
C VAL A 293 -18.94 -19.49 -9.02
N ALA A 294 -18.14 -18.53 -9.54
CA ALA A 294 -16.97 -18.03 -8.83
C ALA A 294 -17.31 -17.44 -7.46
N LEU A 295 -18.36 -16.62 -7.33
CA LEU A 295 -18.73 -15.98 -6.06
C LEU A 295 -19.09 -16.99 -4.96
N SER A 296 -19.88 -18.04 -5.28
CA SER A 296 -20.26 -19.04 -4.28
C SER A 296 -19.04 -19.85 -3.82
N VAL A 297 -18.17 -20.23 -4.77
CA VAL A 297 -16.93 -20.94 -4.47
C VAL A 297 -15.97 -20.07 -3.66
N ILE A 298 -15.84 -18.77 -3.96
CA ILE A 298 -15.01 -17.85 -3.17
C ILE A 298 -15.50 -17.77 -1.72
N MET A 299 -16.82 -17.72 -1.49
CA MET A 299 -17.39 -17.66 -0.15
C MET A 299 -17.17 -18.96 0.64
N ASP A 300 -17.26 -20.12 -0.01
CA ASP A 300 -17.09 -21.42 0.63
C ASP A 300 -15.60 -21.79 0.83
N LEU A 301 -14.76 -21.56 -0.18
CA LEU A 301 -13.34 -21.91 -0.18
C LEU A 301 -12.51 -20.89 0.62
N GLN A 302 -12.90 -19.61 0.61
CA GLN A 302 -12.14 -18.46 1.12
C GLN A 302 -10.69 -18.46 0.65
N PRO A 303 -10.43 -18.29 -0.66
CA PRO A 303 -9.08 -18.32 -1.20
C PRO A 303 -8.20 -17.19 -0.64
N ASP A 304 -6.92 -17.49 -0.48
CA ASP A 304 -5.87 -16.53 -0.17
C ASP A 304 -5.43 -15.72 -1.40
N LEU A 305 -5.66 -16.25 -2.61
CA LEU A 305 -5.41 -15.60 -3.90
C LEU A 305 -6.27 -16.21 -4.99
N ILE A 306 -6.67 -15.39 -5.97
CA ILE A 306 -7.38 -15.81 -7.18
C ILE A 306 -6.44 -15.65 -8.38
N LEU A 307 -6.13 -16.75 -9.06
CA LEU A 307 -5.53 -16.74 -10.40
C LEU A 307 -6.67 -16.77 -11.41
N MET A 308 -6.73 -15.79 -12.30
CA MET A 308 -7.86 -15.63 -13.21
C MET A 308 -7.39 -15.43 -14.63
N ASP A 309 -7.90 -16.23 -15.56
CA ASP A 309 -7.67 -15.99 -16.98
C ASP A 309 -8.32 -14.68 -17.41
N MET A 310 -7.62 -13.92 -18.24
CA MET A 310 -8.11 -12.63 -18.73
C MET A 310 -9.24 -12.81 -19.74
N TYR A 311 -9.16 -13.84 -20.58
CA TYR A 311 -10.10 -14.13 -21.65
C TYR A 311 -10.83 -15.43 -21.35
N MET A 312 -12.12 -15.34 -21.01
CA MET A 312 -12.97 -16.52 -20.77
C MET A 312 -14.31 -16.37 -21.50
N PRO A 313 -14.94 -17.48 -21.93
CA PRO A 313 -16.25 -17.45 -22.56
C PRO A 313 -17.32 -16.89 -21.61
N ALA A 314 -18.25 -16.10 -22.13
CA ALA A 314 -19.41 -15.50 -21.45
C ALA A 314 -19.12 -14.41 -20.40
N CYS A 315 -17.94 -14.37 -19.79
CA CYS A 315 -17.54 -13.31 -18.85
C CYS A 315 -16.03 -13.12 -18.91
N GLU A 316 -15.57 -11.92 -19.25
CA GLU A 316 -14.14 -11.62 -19.25
C GLU A 316 -13.59 -11.58 -17.82
N GLY A 317 -12.32 -11.93 -17.62
CA GLY A 317 -11.71 -11.94 -16.29
C GLY A 317 -11.80 -10.58 -15.60
N ARG A 318 -11.69 -9.49 -16.36
CA ARG A 318 -11.80 -8.11 -15.83
C ARG A 318 -13.20 -7.80 -15.29
N GLU A 319 -14.23 -8.26 -15.99
CA GLU A 319 -15.62 -8.12 -15.54
C GLU A 319 -15.86 -8.91 -14.24
N LEU A 320 -15.33 -10.13 -14.17
CA LEU A 320 -15.43 -10.94 -12.95
C LEU A 320 -14.67 -10.31 -11.77
N ALA A 321 -13.49 -9.73 -12.00
CA ALA A 321 -12.76 -8.98 -10.99
C ALA A 321 -13.59 -7.80 -10.46
N ALA A 322 -14.19 -7.01 -11.35
CA ALA A 322 -15.03 -5.89 -10.97
C ALA A 322 -16.25 -6.33 -10.12
N VAL A 323 -16.89 -7.45 -10.48
CA VAL A 323 -17.98 -8.05 -9.68
C VAL A 323 -17.50 -8.49 -8.29
N ILE A 324 -16.31 -9.10 -8.20
CA ILE A 324 -15.71 -9.49 -6.90
C ILE A 324 -15.45 -8.25 -6.04
N ARG A 325 -14.95 -7.15 -6.63
CA ARG A 325 -14.66 -5.88 -5.92
C ARG A 325 -15.89 -5.10 -5.47
N GLN A 326 -17.09 -5.43 -5.98
CA GLN A 326 -18.33 -4.88 -5.43
C GLN A 326 -18.68 -5.46 -4.05
N GLN A 327 -18.03 -6.55 -3.63
CA GLN A 327 -18.25 -7.17 -2.32
C GLN A 327 -17.19 -6.69 -1.32
N PRO A 328 -17.53 -5.84 -0.33
CA PRO A 328 -16.54 -5.28 0.61
C PRO A 328 -15.74 -6.36 1.36
N ALA A 329 -16.37 -7.51 1.65
CA ALA A 329 -15.74 -8.64 2.31
C ALA A 329 -14.62 -9.32 1.49
N LEU A 330 -14.57 -9.10 0.18
CA LEU A 330 -13.63 -9.76 -0.75
C LEU A 330 -12.53 -8.82 -1.24
N ASN A 331 -12.56 -7.53 -0.89
CA ASN A 331 -11.57 -6.53 -1.32
C ASN A 331 -10.14 -6.85 -0.91
N SER A 332 -9.95 -7.64 0.15
CA SER A 332 -8.63 -8.03 0.63
C SER A 332 -8.04 -9.26 -0.06
N ILE A 333 -8.74 -9.88 -1.00
CA ILE A 333 -8.24 -11.06 -1.73
C ILE A 333 -7.49 -10.57 -2.98
N PRO A 334 -6.20 -10.89 -3.15
CA PRO A 334 -5.45 -10.54 -4.34
C PRO A 334 -5.95 -11.34 -5.55
N ILE A 335 -6.10 -10.65 -6.68
CA ILE A 335 -6.50 -11.18 -7.98
C ILE A 335 -5.34 -11.01 -8.96
N VAL A 336 -4.81 -12.11 -9.49
CA VAL A 336 -3.72 -12.12 -10.46
C VAL A 336 -4.23 -12.62 -11.80
N PHE A 337 -4.14 -11.78 -12.82
CA PHE A 337 -4.55 -12.11 -14.17
C PHE A 337 -3.51 -13.00 -14.87
N LEU A 338 -3.97 -13.99 -15.63
CA LEU A 338 -3.14 -14.76 -16.54
C LEU A 338 -3.44 -14.26 -17.95
N SER A 339 -2.45 -13.75 -18.67
CA SER A 339 -2.68 -13.12 -19.99
C SER A 339 -1.63 -13.56 -21.02
N ALA A 340 -2.02 -13.81 -22.27
CA ALA A 340 -1.09 -14.02 -23.38
C ALA A 340 -0.66 -12.69 -24.05
N GLU A 341 -1.27 -11.56 -23.64
CA GLU A 341 -1.04 -10.26 -24.23
C GLU A 341 0.31 -9.69 -23.82
N MET A 342 1.10 -9.21 -24.79
CA MET A 342 2.43 -8.62 -24.57
C MET A 342 2.38 -7.09 -24.51
N ASP A 343 1.27 -6.46 -24.94
CA ASP A 343 1.10 -5.02 -24.87
C ASP A 343 0.88 -4.51 -23.43
N ARG A 344 1.80 -3.65 -23.00
CA ARG A 344 1.84 -3.07 -21.66
C ARG A 344 0.66 -2.13 -21.39
N ARG A 345 0.07 -1.49 -22.41
CA ARG A 345 -1.11 -0.61 -22.23
C ARG A 345 -2.35 -1.42 -21.85
N THR A 346 -2.58 -2.52 -22.56
CA THR A 346 -3.72 -3.41 -22.30
C THR A 346 -3.61 -4.07 -20.92
N GLN A 347 -2.40 -4.43 -20.49
CA GLN A 347 -2.13 -4.93 -19.14
C GLN A 347 -2.39 -3.88 -18.03
N LEU A 348 -2.03 -2.62 -18.27
CA LEU A 348 -2.25 -1.53 -17.30
C LEU A 348 -3.73 -1.23 -17.09
N ASN A 349 -4.52 -1.22 -18.16
CA ASN A 349 -5.98 -1.00 -18.07
C ASN A 349 -6.68 -2.11 -17.26
N ALA A 350 -6.16 -3.35 -17.27
CA ALA A 350 -6.71 -4.44 -16.47
C ALA A 350 -6.48 -4.27 -14.96
N LEU A 351 -5.41 -3.57 -14.55
CA LEU A 351 -5.14 -3.25 -13.15
C LEU A 351 -6.10 -2.17 -12.61
N GLU A 352 -6.50 -1.22 -13.45
CA GLU A 352 -7.45 -0.16 -13.08
C GLU A 352 -8.86 -0.70 -12.74
N GLU A 353 -9.18 -1.91 -13.22
CA GLU A 353 -10.50 -2.55 -13.04
C GLU A 353 -10.54 -3.58 -11.90
N GLY A 354 -9.50 -3.65 -11.07
CA GLY A 354 -9.54 -4.36 -9.79
C GLY A 354 -8.60 -5.58 -9.67
N GLY A 355 -7.74 -5.82 -10.66
CA GLY A 355 -6.63 -6.77 -10.55
C GLY A 355 -5.45 -6.21 -9.75
N ASP A 356 -4.74 -7.08 -9.06
CA ASP A 356 -3.54 -6.74 -8.29
C ASP A 356 -2.25 -6.93 -9.11
N ASP A 357 -2.29 -7.82 -10.10
CA ASP A 357 -1.15 -8.10 -10.97
C ASP A 357 -1.53 -8.91 -12.22
N PHE A 358 -0.56 -9.13 -13.10
CA PHE A 358 -0.67 -10.06 -14.21
C PHE A 358 0.57 -10.98 -14.33
N LEU A 359 0.37 -12.17 -14.88
CA LEU A 359 1.40 -13.11 -15.28
C LEU A 359 1.22 -13.43 -16.76
N THR A 360 2.27 -13.17 -17.54
CA THR A 360 2.25 -13.40 -18.98
C THR A 360 2.45 -14.88 -19.29
N LYS A 361 1.52 -15.48 -20.03
CA LYS A 361 1.60 -16.86 -20.55
C LYS A 361 2.62 -16.89 -21.71
N PRO A 362 3.49 -17.91 -21.80
CA PRO A 362 3.64 -19.06 -20.91
C PRO A 362 4.40 -18.72 -19.61
N ILE A 363 3.91 -19.25 -18.48
CA ILE A 363 4.46 -18.94 -17.15
C ILE A 363 5.40 -20.06 -16.71
N ASN A 364 6.63 -19.71 -16.34
CA ASN A 364 7.56 -20.65 -15.71
C ASN A 364 7.03 -21.10 -14.32
N PRO A 365 7.07 -22.40 -13.97
CA PRO A 365 6.61 -22.91 -12.67
C PRO A 365 7.21 -22.18 -11.46
N ASP A 366 8.52 -21.90 -11.46
CA ASP A 366 9.19 -21.20 -10.37
C ASP A 366 8.68 -19.76 -10.23
N HIS A 367 8.47 -19.11 -11.37
CA HIS A 367 7.91 -17.76 -11.39
C HIS A 367 6.47 -17.75 -10.87
N LEU A 368 5.63 -18.71 -11.27
CA LEU A 368 4.26 -18.85 -10.77
C LEU A 368 4.24 -19.06 -9.25
N ILE A 369 5.04 -20.00 -8.74
CA ILE A 369 5.10 -20.32 -7.32
C ILE A 369 5.59 -19.10 -6.53
N ALA A 370 6.67 -18.44 -6.97
CA ALA A 370 7.20 -17.24 -6.30
C ALA A 370 6.18 -16.10 -6.31
N ALA A 371 5.57 -15.84 -7.47
CA ALA A 371 4.57 -14.80 -7.66
C ALA A 371 3.37 -14.98 -6.72
N VAL A 372 2.81 -16.19 -6.68
CA VAL A 372 1.67 -16.52 -5.82
C VAL A 372 2.07 -16.44 -4.34
N THR A 373 3.22 -17.01 -3.96
CA THR A 373 3.72 -17.01 -2.58
C THR A 373 3.88 -15.59 -2.02
N ILE A 374 4.54 -14.70 -2.77
CA ILE A 374 4.81 -13.32 -2.33
C ILE A 374 3.50 -12.56 -2.11
N ARG A 375 2.53 -12.69 -3.04
CA ARG A 375 1.25 -11.98 -2.97
C ARG A 375 0.38 -12.50 -1.85
N ILE A 376 0.29 -13.82 -1.67
CA ILE A 376 -0.42 -14.42 -0.53
C ILE A 376 0.21 -14.00 0.79
N ARG A 377 1.54 -14.02 0.90
CA ARG A 377 2.23 -13.60 2.13
C ARG A 377 1.94 -12.14 2.45
N ARG A 378 2.02 -11.24 1.45
CA ARG A 378 1.70 -9.82 1.62
C ARG A 378 0.23 -9.59 2.00
N ALA A 379 -0.69 -10.25 1.30
CA ALA A 379 -2.12 -10.17 1.60
C ALA A 379 -2.43 -10.69 3.00
N ARG A 380 -1.80 -11.79 3.46
CA ARG A 380 -1.94 -12.30 4.82
C ARG A 380 -1.38 -11.33 5.86
N VAL A 381 -0.27 -10.64 5.60
CA VAL A 381 0.26 -9.61 6.52
C VAL A 381 -0.72 -8.44 6.64
N ILE A 382 -1.16 -7.86 5.52
CA ILE A 382 -2.12 -6.74 5.53
C ILE A 382 -3.44 -7.17 6.21
N ARG A 383 -3.95 -8.35 5.84
CA ARG A 383 -5.16 -8.92 6.44
C ARG A 383 -4.95 -9.19 7.94
N SER A 384 -3.81 -9.69 8.38
CA SER A 384 -3.52 -9.91 9.80
C SER A 384 -3.51 -8.60 10.60
N GLN A 385 -3.01 -7.51 10.03
CA GLN A 385 -3.01 -6.17 10.66
C GLN A 385 -4.41 -5.53 10.69
N MET A 386 -5.30 -5.89 9.75
CA MET A 386 -6.69 -5.43 9.73
C MET A 386 -7.63 -6.29 10.59
N LEU A 387 -7.32 -7.57 10.76
CA LEU A 387 -8.21 -8.53 11.43
C LEU A 387 -7.83 -8.83 12.89
N ARG A 388 -6.59 -8.55 13.30
CA ARG A 388 -6.11 -8.87 14.65
C ARG A 388 -5.96 -7.61 15.51
N ASP A 389 -6.15 -7.79 16.81
CA ASP A 389 -5.87 -6.79 17.82
C ASP A 389 -4.36 -6.59 17.95
N SER A 390 -3.92 -5.33 17.93
CA SER A 390 -2.49 -4.96 17.88
C SER A 390 -1.73 -5.31 19.16
N LEU A 391 -2.42 -5.50 20.29
CA LEU A 391 -1.80 -5.81 21.56
C LEU A 391 -1.70 -7.33 21.81
N THR A 392 -2.77 -8.07 21.53
CA THR A 392 -2.90 -9.49 21.90
C THR A 392 -2.71 -10.44 20.73
N GLY A 393 -2.76 -9.95 19.48
CA GLY A 393 -2.71 -10.77 18.28
C GLY A 393 -3.93 -11.68 18.09
N LEU A 394 -4.99 -11.55 18.89
CA LEU A 394 -6.27 -12.25 18.71
C LEU A 394 -7.11 -11.57 17.63
N PHE A 395 -8.25 -12.15 17.23
CA PHE A 395 -9.18 -11.42 16.36
C PHE A 395 -9.66 -10.15 17.06
N ASN A 396 -9.77 -9.05 16.32
CA ASN A 396 -10.35 -7.82 16.86
C ASN A 396 -11.88 -7.96 16.98
N HIS A 397 -12.51 -7.00 17.66
CA HIS A 397 -13.95 -6.98 17.90
C HIS A 397 -14.76 -7.20 16.61
N SER A 398 -14.54 -6.37 15.59
CA SER A 398 -15.31 -6.41 14.33
C SER A 398 -15.25 -7.76 13.63
N VAL A 399 -14.08 -8.40 13.64
CA VAL A 399 -13.90 -9.71 12.99
C VAL A 399 -14.52 -10.83 13.81
N THR A 400 -14.42 -10.75 15.13
CA THR A 400 -14.97 -11.76 16.05
C THR A 400 -16.50 -11.80 15.93
N GLU A 401 -17.14 -10.64 15.82
CA GLU A 401 -18.58 -10.50 15.60
C GLU A 401 -19.02 -11.13 14.26
N ASP A 402 -18.32 -10.80 13.17
CA ASP A 402 -18.57 -11.38 11.84
C ASP A 402 -18.41 -12.91 11.83
N LEU A 403 -17.38 -13.43 12.52
CA LEU A 403 -17.14 -14.86 12.66
C LEU A 403 -18.23 -15.54 13.47
N LEU A 404 -18.73 -14.90 14.53
CA LEU A 404 -19.83 -15.41 15.33
C LEU A 404 -21.12 -15.53 14.51
N VAL A 405 -21.48 -14.50 13.74
CA VAL A 405 -22.64 -14.53 12.84
C VAL A 405 -22.55 -15.71 11.87
N ARG A 406 -21.36 -15.94 11.30
CA ARG A 406 -21.11 -17.04 10.36
C ARG A 406 -21.22 -18.41 11.02
N GLU A 407 -20.62 -18.58 12.20
CA GLU A 407 -20.65 -19.86 12.91
C GLU A 407 -22.04 -20.19 13.46
N VAL A 408 -22.83 -19.19 13.89
CA VAL A 408 -24.26 -19.40 14.22
C VAL A 408 -25.03 -19.90 13.00
N ALA A 409 -24.89 -19.23 11.84
CA ALA A 409 -25.54 -19.66 10.60
C ALA A 409 -25.07 -21.05 10.14
N ARG A 410 -23.82 -21.44 10.41
CA ARG A 410 -23.26 -22.76 10.10
C ARG A 410 -23.80 -23.84 11.04
N ALA A 411 -23.84 -23.56 12.33
CA ALA A 411 -24.34 -24.45 13.37
C ALA A 411 -25.83 -24.75 13.18
N GLN A 412 -26.65 -23.74 12.88
CA GLN A 412 -28.06 -23.90 12.55
C GLN A 412 -28.28 -24.79 11.31
N ARG A 413 -27.56 -24.53 10.20
CA ARG A 413 -27.64 -25.32 8.97
C ARG A 413 -27.26 -26.78 9.18
N LYS A 414 -26.19 -27.03 9.93
CA LYS A 414 -25.68 -28.40 10.19
C LYS A 414 -26.29 -29.08 11.40
N LYS A 415 -27.19 -28.42 12.13
CA LYS A 415 -27.77 -28.86 13.41
C LYS A 415 -26.69 -29.30 14.42
N ARG A 416 -25.62 -28.50 14.52
CA ARG A 416 -24.52 -28.74 15.46
C ARG A 416 -24.58 -27.76 16.62
N GLN A 417 -23.99 -28.14 17.75
CA GLN A 417 -23.92 -27.29 18.94
C GLN A 417 -22.85 -26.21 18.76
N LEU A 418 -23.10 -25.04 19.32
CA LEU A 418 -22.17 -23.92 19.34
C LEU A 418 -22.28 -23.28 20.72
N SER A 419 -21.15 -23.04 21.37
CA SER A 419 -21.11 -22.29 22.63
C SER A 419 -20.20 -21.09 22.48
N ILE A 420 -20.53 -20.01 23.19
CA ILE A 420 -19.67 -18.85 23.34
C ILE A 420 -19.32 -18.64 24.81
N VAL A 421 -18.18 -18.04 25.04
CA VAL A 421 -17.72 -17.64 26.37
C VAL A 421 -17.26 -16.19 26.32
N MET A 422 -17.91 -15.33 27.09
CA MET A 422 -17.47 -13.96 27.34
C MET A 422 -16.58 -13.97 28.58
N LEU A 423 -15.40 -13.38 28.50
CA LEU A 423 -14.40 -13.34 29.57
C LEU A 423 -14.02 -11.90 29.88
N ASP A 424 -13.78 -11.61 31.15
CA ASP A 424 -13.35 -10.31 31.64
C ASP A 424 -12.25 -10.45 32.67
N ILE A 425 -11.17 -9.68 32.54
CA ILE A 425 -10.06 -9.68 33.50
C ILE A 425 -10.46 -8.90 34.75
N ASP A 426 -10.44 -9.59 35.89
CA ASP A 426 -10.85 -8.99 37.15
C ASP A 426 -9.85 -7.89 37.58
N HIS A 427 -10.37 -6.71 37.93
CA HIS A 427 -9.61 -5.58 38.49
C HIS A 427 -8.48 -5.03 37.59
N LEU A 428 -8.60 -5.15 36.25
CA LEU A 428 -7.56 -4.64 35.34
C LEU A 428 -7.29 -3.13 35.49
N LYS A 429 -8.31 -2.33 35.77
CA LYS A 429 -8.17 -0.88 36.03
C LYS A 429 -7.27 -0.60 37.25
N GLU A 430 -7.51 -1.29 38.37
CA GLU A 430 -6.68 -1.16 39.58
C GLU A 430 -5.23 -1.61 39.33
N ILE A 431 -5.03 -2.66 38.51
CA ILE A 431 -3.70 -3.11 38.10
C ILE A 431 -2.99 -2.02 37.28
N ASN A 432 -3.69 -1.38 36.34
CA ASN A 432 -3.15 -0.30 35.53
C ASN A 432 -2.80 0.93 36.38
N GLU A 433 -3.64 1.29 37.33
CA GLU A 433 -3.42 2.40 38.26
C GLU A 433 -2.27 2.12 39.23
N THR A 434 -2.11 0.88 39.69
CA THR A 434 -1.10 0.49 40.69
C THR A 434 0.28 0.21 40.06
N TYR A 435 0.31 -0.49 38.92
CA TYR A 435 1.54 -1.02 38.31
C TYR A 435 1.85 -0.42 36.93
N GLY A 436 0.99 0.47 36.43
CA GLY A 436 1.11 1.12 35.14
C GLY A 436 0.53 0.29 33.98
N HIS A 437 0.17 0.96 32.88
CA HIS A 437 -0.44 0.34 31.70
C HIS A 437 0.40 -0.80 31.09
N ALA A 438 1.73 -0.70 31.14
CA ALA A 438 2.62 -1.76 30.65
C ALA A 438 2.52 -3.08 31.47
N ALA A 439 2.06 -3.03 32.72
CA ALA A 439 1.76 -4.23 33.50
C ALA A 439 0.43 -4.86 33.07
N GLY A 440 -0.63 -4.06 32.87
CA GLY A 440 -1.90 -4.54 32.36
C GLY A 440 -1.81 -5.11 30.94
N ASP A 441 -1.03 -4.49 30.07
CA ASP A 441 -0.75 -5.00 28.72
C ASP A 441 -0.14 -6.41 28.75
N ARG A 442 0.76 -6.67 29.71
CA ARG A 442 1.37 -8.00 29.90
C ARG A 442 0.37 -9.03 30.44
N VAL A 443 -0.58 -8.60 31.28
CA VAL A 443 -1.67 -9.46 31.76
C VAL A 443 -2.57 -9.86 30.59
N LEU A 444 -2.97 -8.90 29.74
CA LEU A 444 -3.78 -9.13 28.54
C LEU A 444 -3.10 -10.10 27.56
N LYS A 445 -1.81 -9.90 27.27
CA LYS A 445 -1.01 -10.79 26.41
C LYS A 445 -0.89 -12.21 26.99
N SER A 446 -0.70 -12.33 28.30
CA SER A 446 -0.61 -13.63 28.97
C SER A 446 -1.90 -14.44 28.83
N LEU A 447 -3.06 -13.81 29.08
CA LEU A 447 -4.36 -14.47 28.92
C LEU A 447 -4.59 -14.88 27.47
N ALA A 448 -4.32 -13.98 26.51
CA ALA A 448 -4.48 -14.25 25.08
C ALA A 448 -3.68 -15.48 24.62
N ARG A 449 -2.39 -15.55 25.00
CA ARG A 449 -1.53 -16.69 24.66
C ARG A 449 -2.01 -17.99 25.29
N MET A 450 -2.46 -17.95 26.54
CA MET A 450 -2.94 -19.15 27.22
C MET A 450 -4.22 -19.70 26.59
N LEU A 451 -5.14 -18.82 26.16
CA LEU A 451 -6.32 -19.21 25.39
C LEU A 451 -5.89 -19.88 24.07
N GLN A 452 -4.98 -19.26 23.31
CA GLN A 452 -4.47 -19.81 22.04
C GLN A 452 -3.79 -21.18 22.17
N GLN A 453 -3.07 -21.43 23.27
CA GLN A 453 -2.35 -22.70 23.48
C GLN A 453 -3.23 -23.85 23.98
N ARG A 454 -4.32 -23.53 24.68
CA ARG A 454 -5.17 -24.53 25.36
C ARG A 454 -6.45 -24.84 24.60
N LEU A 455 -6.90 -23.94 23.74
CA LEU A 455 -8.07 -24.14 22.90
C LEU A 455 -7.69 -24.78 21.56
N ARG A 456 -8.69 -25.33 20.87
CA ARG A 456 -8.48 -25.99 19.57
C ARG A 456 -8.29 -24.93 18.50
N ILE A 457 -7.67 -25.34 17.39
CA ILE A 457 -7.56 -24.49 16.19
C ILE A 457 -8.96 -24.11 15.64
N SER A 458 -9.96 -24.98 15.86
CA SER A 458 -11.35 -24.71 15.49
C SER A 458 -12.04 -23.66 16.37
N ASP A 459 -11.50 -23.37 17.56
CA ASP A 459 -12.08 -22.42 18.50
C ASP A 459 -11.58 -21.02 18.14
N LEU A 460 -12.49 -20.06 18.00
CA LEU A 460 -12.16 -18.70 17.57
C LEU A 460 -12.06 -17.81 18.79
N ILE A 461 -10.95 -17.08 18.90
CA ILE A 461 -10.64 -16.26 20.08
C ILE A 461 -10.50 -14.81 19.63
N GLY A 462 -11.32 -13.94 20.20
CA GLY A 462 -11.32 -12.51 19.93
C GLY A 462 -11.11 -11.68 21.18
N ARG A 463 -10.51 -10.50 21.01
CA ARG A 463 -10.54 -9.44 22.01
C ARG A 463 -11.72 -8.52 21.68
N PHE A 464 -12.71 -8.52 22.56
CA PHE A 464 -14.00 -7.86 22.36
C PHE A 464 -13.96 -6.42 22.90
N GLY A 465 -13.19 -6.18 23.97
CA GLY A 465 -13.05 -4.88 24.62
C GLY A 465 -11.63 -4.63 25.17
N GLY A 466 -11.48 -3.63 26.02
CA GLY A 466 -10.20 -3.29 26.65
C GLY A 466 -9.67 -4.44 27.53
N ASP A 467 -10.55 -5.05 28.30
CA ASP A 467 -10.36 -6.14 29.25
C ASP A 467 -11.17 -7.40 28.90
N GLU A 468 -11.97 -7.34 27.85
CA GLU A 468 -12.93 -8.40 27.49
C GLU A 468 -12.45 -9.27 26.32
N PHE A 469 -12.66 -10.59 26.45
CA PHE A 469 -12.34 -11.59 25.43
C PHE A 469 -13.56 -12.45 25.12
N VAL A 470 -13.71 -12.85 23.87
CA VAL A 470 -14.73 -13.80 23.43
C VAL A 470 -14.08 -15.06 22.89
N VAL A 471 -14.58 -16.21 23.33
CA VAL A 471 -14.23 -17.52 22.79
C VAL A 471 -15.47 -18.13 22.15
N ILE A 472 -15.39 -18.41 20.85
CA ILE A 472 -16.42 -19.11 20.09
C ILE A 472 -15.95 -20.57 19.96
N MET A 473 -16.75 -21.51 20.43
CA MET A 473 -16.44 -22.94 20.45
C MET A 473 -17.43 -23.73 19.59
N PRO A 474 -17.14 -23.91 18.29
CA PRO A 474 -17.97 -24.74 17.40
C PRO A 474 -18.01 -26.19 17.89
N ASP A 475 -19.10 -26.87 17.55
CA ASP A 475 -19.34 -28.28 17.85
C ASP A 475 -19.18 -28.63 19.35
N THR A 476 -19.49 -27.68 20.24
CA THR A 476 -19.27 -27.78 21.69
C THR A 476 -20.50 -27.34 22.49
N ASP A 477 -20.90 -28.14 23.50
CA ASP A 477 -21.94 -27.78 24.46
C ASP A 477 -21.42 -26.89 25.61
N GLY A 478 -22.33 -26.18 26.27
CA GLY A 478 -21.98 -25.22 27.32
C GLY A 478 -21.34 -25.84 28.55
N ALA A 479 -21.67 -27.09 28.90
CA ALA A 479 -21.06 -27.76 30.05
C ALA A 479 -19.61 -28.16 29.76
N VAL A 480 -19.30 -28.54 28.51
CA VAL A 480 -17.94 -28.80 28.04
C VAL A 480 -17.16 -27.49 27.97
N ALA A 481 -17.74 -26.44 27.40
CA ALA A 481 -17.13 -25.11 27.31
C ALA A 481 -16.77 -24.59 28.71
N LEU A 482 -17.71 -24.68 29.67
CA LEU A 482 -17.50 -24.31 31.07
C LEU A 482 -16.29 -25.04 31.67
N ARG A 483 -16.21 -26.37 31.54
CA ARG A 483 -15.09 -27.15 32.08
C ARG A 483 -13.74 -26.78 31.48
N VAL A 484 -13.70 -26.55 30.16
CA VAL A 484 -12.44 -26.23 29.45
C VAL A 484 -11.93 -24.85 29.89
N ILE A 485 -12.79 -23.84 29.89
CA ILE A 485 -12.41 -22.49 30.31
C ILE A 485 -12.12 -22.44 31.81
N ASP A 486 -12.84 -23.19 32.66
CA ASP A 486 -12.57 -23.18 34.10
C ASP A 486 -11.19 -23.74 34.41
N SER A 487 -10.76 -24.79 33.69
CA SER A 487 -9.40 -25.29 33.78
C SER A 487 -8.35 -24.25 33.34
N ILE A 488 -8.68 -23.36 32.40
CA ILE A 488 -7.81 -22.25 32.00
C ILE A 488 -7.77 -21.19 33.10
N ARG A 489 -8.91 -20.88 33.72
CA ARG A 489 -9.02 -19.93 34.85
C ARG A 489 -8.17 -20.36 36.04
N GLU A 490 -8.30 -21.61 36.49
CA GLU A 490 -7.50 -22.14 37.60
C GLU A 490 -5.99 -22.03 37.36
N ARG A 491 -5.55 -22.19 36.10
CA ARG A 491 -4.15 -22.06 35.72
C ARG A 491 -3.72 -20.61 35.64
N PHE A 492 -4.60 -19.70 35.18
CA PHE A 492 -4.30 -18.27 35.11
C PHE A 492 -3.96 -17.69 36.47
N VAL A 493 -4.73 -18.08 37.49
CA VAL A 493 -4.54 -17.65 38.88
C VAL A 493 -3.12 -17.94 39.39
N MET A 494 -2.48 -18.99 38.86
CA MET A 494 -1.13 -19.40 39.24
C MET A 494 -0.02 -18.67 38.47
N VAL A 495 -0.36 -17.90 37.42
CA VAL A 495 0.61 -17.12 36.67
C VAL A 495 1.02 -15.90 37.48
N GLN A 496 2.31 -15.83 37.83
CA GLN A 496 2.86 -14.67 38.52
C GLN A 496 3.26 -13.59 37.52
N HIS A 497 2.67 -12.41 37.66
CA HIS A 497 3.01 -11.21 36.90
C HIS A 497 3.99 -10.35 37.69
N ARG A 498 4.94 -9.70 37.00
CA ARG A 498 5.97 -8.85 37.63
C ARG A 498 5.90 -7.41 37.14
N ALA A 499 5.94 -6.43 38.04
CA ALA A 499 6.10 -5.02 37.71
C ALA A 499 7.26 -4.43 38.53
N GLY A 500 8.43 -4.28 37.91
CA GLY A 500 9.66 -3.93 38.62
C GLY A 500 10.04 -5.04 39.63
N VAL A 501 9.95 -4.72 40.92
CA VAL A 501 10.27 -5.65 42.04
C VAL A 501 9.02 -6.31 42.63
N ALA A 502 7.82 -5.87 42.27
CA ALA A 502 6.57 -6.39 42.80
C ALA A 502 6.05 -7.58 41.98
N GLU A 503 5.62 -8.64 42.67
CA GLU A 503 4.91 -9.79 42.09
C GLU A 503 3.43 -9.74 42.46
N PHE A 504 2.54 -10.03 41.50
CA PHE A 504 1.10 -10.10 41.73
C PHE A 504 0.45 -11.17 40.85
N ASN A 505 -0.75 -11.60 41.24
CA ASN A 505 -1.54 -12.59 40.53
C ASN A 505 -2.84 -11.94 40.07
N VAL A 506 -3.39 -12.43 38.96
CA VAL A 506 -4.61 -11.89 38.35
C VAL A 506 -5.59 -13.02 38.08
N THR A 507 -6.88 -12.70 38.15
CA THR A 507 -7.97 -13.64 37.88
C THR A 507 -8.84 -13.12 36.73
N PHE A 508 -9.69 -13.97 36.19
CA PHE A 508 -10.72 -13.54 35.24
C PHE A 508 -12.04 -14.22 35.57
N SER A 509 -13.13 -13.55 35.21
CA SER A 509 -14.49 -14.04 35.30
C SER A 509 -15.05 -14.31 33.91
N GLY A 510 -16.08 -15.15 33.80
CA GLY A 510 -16.64 -15.50 32.50
C GLY A 510 -18.08 -15.98 32.50
N GLY A 511 -18.79 -15.67 31.42
CA GLY A 511 -20.15 -16.13 31.15
C GLY A 511 -20.19 -17.08 29.96
N VAL A 512 -20.78 -18.26 30.13
CA VAL A 512 -20.89 -19.29 29.08
C VAL A 512 -22.33 -19.37 28.61
N ALA A 513 -22.55 -19.32 27.29
CA ALA A 513 -23.86 -19.52 26.67
C ALA A 513 -23.79 -20.52 25.51
N THR A 514 -24.88 -21.24 25.27
CA THR A 514 -24.98 -22.22 24.18
C THR A 514 -26.12 -21.86 23.24
N LEU A 515 -25.84 -21.93 21.93
CA LEU A 515 -26.80 -21.65 20.88
C LEU A 515 -27.99 -22.61 20.98
N GLN A 516 -29.19 -22.03 21.05
CA GLN A 516 -30.43 -22.77 21.09
C GLN A 516 -31.00 -23.01 19.69
N ALA A 517 -31.87 -24.01 19.56
CA ALA A 517 -32.45 -24.40 18.27
C ALA A 517 -33.20 -23.26 17.54
N SER A 518 -33.72 -22.28 18.29
CA SER A 518 -34.38 -21.07 17.78
C SER A 518 -33.65 -19.78 18.12
N GLY A 519 -32.43 -19.86 18.65
CA GLY A 519 -31.63 -18.69 19.07
C GLY A 519 -30.93 -18.04 17.89
N ASP A 520 -30.78 -16.72 17.97
CA ASP A 520 -29.97 -15.89 17.09
C ASP A 520 -28.69 -15.40 17.80
N VAL A 521 -27.84 -14.67 17.07
CA VAL A 521 -26.57 -14.16 17.62
C VAL A 521 -26.80 -13.24 18.82
N THR A 522 -27.83 -12.40 18.74
CA THR A 522 -28.20 -11.43 19.80
C THR A 522 -28.58 -12.12 21.10
N THR A 523 -29.49 -13.08 21.05
CA THR A 523 -29.90 -13.84 22.24
C THR A 523 -28.76 -14.67 22.84
N LEU A 524 -27.83 -15.14 22.00
CA LEU A 524 -26.64 -15.88 22.44
C LEU A 524 -25.65 -14.97 23.19
N ASN A 525 -25.34 -13.79 22.65
CA ASN A 525 -24.48 -12.79 23.30
C ASN A 525 -25.09 -12.30 24.62
N GLU A 526 -26.37 -11.91 24.63
CA GLU A 526 -27.06 -11.45 25.84
C GLU A 526 -27.03 -12.49 26.96
N SER A 527 -27.21 -13.76 26.61
CA SER A 527 -27.15 -14.85 27.59
C SER A 527 -25.74 -15.00 28.19
N ALA A 528 -24.69 -14.80 27.40
CA ALA A 528 -23.31 -14.86 27.88
C ALA A 528 -22.97 -13.65 28.76
N ASP A 529 -23.43 -12.45 28.38
CA ASP A 529 -23.23 -11.21 29.15
C ASP A 529 -23.92 -11.27 30.52
N ILE A 530 -25.17 -11.73 30.57
CA ILE A 530 -25.90 -11.89 31.84
C ILE A 530 -25.17 -12.88 32.75
N ALA A 531 -24.64 -13.97 32.19
CA ALA A 531 -23.86 -14.94 32.96
C ALA A 531 -22.53 -14.34 33.47
N LEU A 532 -21.84 -13.54 32.64
CA LEU A 532 -20.62 -12.83 33.06
C LEU A 532 -20.91 -11.82 34.18
N TYR A 533 -22.00 -11.07 34.06
CA TYR A 533 -22.44 -10.14 35.10
C TYR A 533 -22.69 -10.86 36.43
N GLN A 534 -23.36 -12.01 36.41
CA GLN A 534 -23.55 -12.85 37.60
C GLN A 534 -22.22 -13.34 38.18
N ALA A 535 -21.25 -13.73 37.34
CA ALA A 535 -19.93 -14.13 37.79
C ALA A 535 -19.19 -12.99 38.51
N LYS A 536 -19.29 -11.75 37.99
CA LYS A 536 -18.72 -10.55 38.62
C LYS A 536 -19.39 -10.26 39.97
N HIS A 537 -20.72 -10.37 40.03
CA HIS A 537 -21.51 -10.04 41.24
C HIS A 537 -21.41 -11.11 42.35
N HIS A 538 -21.14 -12.37 42.00
CA HIS A 538 -20.91 -13.46 42.96
C HIS A 538 -19.47 -13.50 43.51
N GLY A 539 -18.69 -12.43 43.37
CA GLY A 539 -17.33 -12.34 43.93
C GLY A 539 -16.18 -12.60 42.97
N ARG A 540 -16.43 -12.55 41.64
CA ARG A 540 -15.42 -12.69 40.58
C ARG A 540 -14.68 -14.04 40.59
N ASN A 541 -13.63 -14.19 39.77
CA ASN A 541 -12.81 -15.40 39.64
C ASN A 541 -13.64 -16.70 39.48
N GLN A 542 -14.69 -16.65 38.66
CA GLN A 542 -15.56 -17.79 38.43
C GLN A 542 -16.21 -17.75 37.05
N LEU A 543 -16.73 -18.89 36.63
CA LEU A 543 -17.51 -19.01 35.41
C LEU A 543 -18.96 -19.37 35.73
N VAL A 544 -19.89 -18.71 35.04
CA VAL A 544 -21.32 -18.99 35.16
C VAL A 544 -21.84 -19.48 33.82
N LEU A 545 -22.61 -20.58 33.84
CA LEU A 545 -23.33 -21.09 32.67
C LEU A 545 -24.73 -20.48 32.66
N ALA A 546 -25.12 -19.87 31.54
CA ALA A 546 -26.44 -19.27 31.38
C ALA A 546 -27.54 -20.34 31.53
N THR A 547 -28.38 -20.21 32.57
CA THR A 547 -29.57 -21.05 32.78
C THR A 547 -30.82 -20.40 32.20
N HIS A 548 -31.70 -21.23 31.62
CA HIS A 548 -32.83 -20.88 30.75
C HIS A 548 -33.99 -20.11 31.39
N THR A 549 -33.83 -19.59 32.60
CA THR A 549 -34.87 -18.90 33.36
C THR A 549 -34.25 -17.64 33.87
N LEU A 550 -34.58 -16.49 33.27
CA LEU A 550 -34.58 -15.15 33.88
C LEU A 550 -34.96 -14.12 32.79
N PHE A 551 -36.20 -14.21 32.31
CA PHE A 551 -36.92 -13.03 31.83
C PHE A 551 -38.11 -12.86 32.75
N ARG A 552 -37.94 -12.02 33.78
CA ARG A 552 -38.93 -11.18 34.47
C ARG A 552 -38.42 -10.82 35.87
N GLU A 553 -38.56 -9.54 36.20
CA GLU A 553 -38.30 -8.89 37.50
C GLU A 553 -36.88 -8.35 37.70
N SER A 554 -36.73 -7.07 37.35
CA SER A 554 -35.66 -6.19 37.85
C SER A 554 -36.07 -5.69 39.25
N PRO A 555 -35.29 -5.94 40.32
CA PRO A 555 -35.57 -5.39 41.64
C PRO A 555 -34.85 -4.05 41.79
N ILE A 556 -35.55 -2.94 41.56
CA ILE A 556 -35.14 -1.62 42.04
C ILE A 556 -36.01 -1.28 43.25
N GLN A 557 -35.52 -1.58 44.46
CA GLN A 557 -35.98 -0.91 45.68
C GLN A 557 -34.79 -0.67 46.62
N GLY A 558 -34.49 0.62 46.81
CA GLY A 558 -33.90 1.15 48.04
C GLY A 558 -32.37 1.14 48.12
N GLU A 559 -31.74 2.24 47.71
CA GLU A 559 -30.90 3.10 48.58
C GLU A 559 -30.36 4.27 47.75
N ILE A 560 -30.74 5.48 48.12
CA ILE A 560 -30.15 6.72 47.60
C ILE A 560 -28.76 6.81 48.26
N LEU A 561 -27.72 6.41 47.53
CA LEU A 561 -26.32 6.65 47.90
C LEU A 561 -25.86 7.96 47.26
N ASP A 562 -25.16 8.77 48.05
CA ASP A 562 -24.65 10.10 47.68
C ASP A 562 -23.89 10.07 46.34
N ALA A 563 -24.17 11.07 45.49
CA ALA A 563 -23.56 11.21 44.18
C ALA A 563 -22.02 11.38 44.29
N PRO A 564 -21.21 10.67 43.48
CA PRO A 564 -19.77 10.87 43.46
C PRO A 564 -19.43 12.27 42.94
N ALA A 565 -18.33 12.84 43.44
CA ALA A 565 -17.84 14.14 43.01
C ALA A 565 -17.32 14.05 41.56
N ILE A 566 -18.05 14.65 40.62
CA ILE A 566 -17.69 14.75 39.21
C ILE A 566 -17.05 16.12 38.98
N GLU A 567 -15.85 16.16 38.39
CA GLU A 567 -15.19 17.43 38.03
C GLU A 567 -15.81 18.04 36.75
N PRO A 568 -16.16 19.34 36.74
CA PRO A 568 -16.74 19.99 35.57
C PRO A 568 -15.74 20.18 34.43
N ILE A 569 -16.03 19.61 33.26
CA ILE A 569 -15.29 19.86 32.02
C ILE A 569 -15.69 21.24 31.49
N THR A 570 -14.87 22.25 31.77
CA THR A 570 -15.08 23.62 31.29
C THR A 570 -14.55 23.77 29.87
N LEU A 571 -15.42 23.65 28.89
CA LEU A 571 -15.16 24.04 27.49
C LEU A 571 -15.00 25.56 27.42
N LEU A 572 -13.76 26.08 27.42
CA LEU A 572 -13.43 27.49 27.12
C LEU A 572 -14.35 28.53 27.83
N GLY A 573 -14.63 28.32 29.12
CA GLY A 573 -15.40 29.27 29.92
C GLY A 573 -16.90 29.35 29.64
N VAL A 574 -17.48 28.41 28.89
CA VAL A 574 -18.93 28.29 28.67
C VAL A 574 -19.41 26.90 29.12
N GLN A 575 -20.48 26.86 29.92
CA GLN A 575 -21.13 25.60 30.31
C GLN A 575 -21.74 24.93 29.07
N ALA A 576 -21.41 23.65 28.83
CA ALA A 576 -21.97 22.91 27.70
C ALA A 576 -23.48 22.76 27.86
N ARG A 577 -24.21 22.91 26.75
CA ARG A 577 -25.68 22.77 26.74
C ARG A 577 -26.07 21.36 26.36
N ILE A 578 -26.80 20.68 27.23
CA ILE A 578 -27.25 19.31 27.02
C ILE A 578 -28.77 19.28 26.89
N LEU A 579 -29.27 18.69 25.81
CA LEU A 579 -30.69 18.43 25.62
C LEU A 579 -30.99 16.97 25.94
N VAL A 580 -31.85 16.70 26.92
CA VAL A 580 -32.28 15.36 27.30
C VAL A 580 -33.70 15.13 26.82
N VAL A 581 -33.89 14.10 26.02
CA VAL A 581 -35.15 13.72 25.40
C VAL A 581 -35.45 12.28 25.80
N ASP A 582 -36.45 12.09 26.64
CA ASP A 582 -36.83 10.78 27.18
C ASP A 582 -38.30 10.84 27.55
N ASP A 583 -39.11 9.81 27.29
CA ASP A 583 -40.54 9.85 27.62
C ASP A 583 -40.82 9.60 29.12
N ASP A 584 -39.89 8.92 29.81
CA ASP A 584 -39.94 8.66 31.24
C ASP A 584 -39.53 9.89 32.08
N GLU A 585 -40.49 10.42 32.84
CA GLU A 585 -40.28 11.58 33.72
C GLU A 585 -39.21 11.34 34.80
N HIS A 586 -39.11 10.11 35.32
CA HIS A 586 -38.12 9.79 36.34
C HIS A 586 -36.70 9.79 35.75
N VAL A 587 -36.52 9.29 34.52
CA VAL A 587 -35.22 9.30 33.84
C VAL A 587 -34.78 10.73 33.53
N ARG A 588 -35.70 11.58 33.05
CA ARG A 588 -35.40 13.01 32.80
C ARG A 588 -34.98 13.74 34.07
N LEU A 589 -35.70 13.57 35.18
CA LEU A 589 -35.38 14.22 36.46
C LEU A 589 -34.06 13.72 37.03
N LEU A 590 -33.75 12.43 36.88
CA LEU A 590 -32.50 11.83 37.31
C LEU A 590 -31.30 12.39 36.52
N LEU A 591 -31.41 12.43 35.18
CA LEU A 591 -30.39 13.03 34.32
C LEU A 591 -30.23 14.53 34.56
N GLN A 592 -31.32 15.27 34.79
CA GLN A 592 -31.24 16.68 35.17
C GLN A 592 -30.48 16.89 36.46
N HIS A 593 -30.74 16.05 37.48
CA HIS A 593 -30.05 16.13 38.76
C HIS A 593 -28.56 15.83 38.61
N TRP A 594 -28.20 14.73 37.94
CA TRP A 594 -26.80 14.34 37.74
C TRP A 594 -26.04 15.36 36.91
N LEU A 595 -26.54 15.73 35.73
CA LEU A 595 -25.86 16.65 34.82
C LEU A 595 -25.83 18.09 35.38
N GLY A 596 -26.90 18.51 36.08
CA GLY A 596 -27.00 19.81 36.73
C GLY A 596 -26.03 19.96 37.91
N ALA A 597 -25.78 18.88 38.67
CA ALA A 597 -24.80 18.87 39.77
C ALA A 597 -23.37 19.12 39.27
N VAL A 598 -23.05 18.70 38.04
CA VAL A 598 -21.77 18.96 37.37
C VAL A 598 -21.71 20.36 36.75
N GLY A 599 -22.83 21.08 36.71
CA GLY A 599 -22.90 22.44 36.18
C GLY A 599 -23.05 22.51 34.65
N TYR A 600 -23.59 21.47 34.01
CA TYR A 600 -24.08 21.57 32.63
C TYR A 600 -25.41 22.34 32.58
N ASP A 601 -25.66 23.03 31.47
CA ASP A 601 -26.96 23.66 31.21
C ASP A 601 -27.90 22.64 30.56
N VAL A 602 -28.83 22.10 31.35
CA VAL A 602 -29.65 20.94 30.97
C VAL A 602 -31.06 21.38 30.60
N HIS A 603 -31.47 21.01 29.39
CA HIS A 603 -32.81 21.25 28.85
C HIS A 603 -33.53 19.91 28.70
N LEU A 604 -34.81 19.83 29.08
CA LEU A 604 -35.59 18.59 29.07
C LEU A 604 -36.71 18.63 28.04
N CYS A 605 -36.90 17.54 27.31
CA CYS A 605 -38.04 17.31 26.42
C CYS A 605 -38.62 15.91 26.69
N ALA A 606 -39.95 15.78 26.62
CA ALA A 606 -40.61 14.49 26.84
C ALA A 606 -40.90 13.74 25.52
N LEU A 607 -40.88 14.46 24.41
CA LEU A 607 -41.33 14.00 23.10
C LEU A 607 -40.32 14.36 22.00
N GLY A 608 -40.25 13.56 20.95
CA GLY A 608 -39.35 13.76 19.82
C GLY A 608 -39.66 15.03 19.01
N GLU A 609 -40.95 15.37 18.86
CA GLU A 609 -41.36 16.62 18.20
C GLU A 609 -40.89 17.87 18.95
N GLU A 610 -40.94 17.83 20.29
CA GLU A 610 -40.45 18.92 21.14
C GLU A 610 -38.94 19.11 20.96
N ALA A 611 -38.18 18.01 20.88
CA ALA A 611 -36.73 18.05 20.66
C ALA A 611 -36.36 18.75 19.34
N LEU A 612 -37.11 18.48 18.25
CA LEU A 612 -36.89 19.10 16.94
C LEU A 612 -37.26 20.59 16.90
N ILE A 613 -38.10 21.06 17.82
CA ILE A 613 -38.45 22.48 17.99
C ILE A 613 -37.42 23.18 18.89
N MET A 614 -36.93 22.49 19.91
CA MET A 614 -36.01 23.03 20.92
C MET A 614 -34.56 23.12 20.43
N GLU A 615 -34.09 22.18 19.61
CA GLU A 615 -32.70 22.17 19.10
C GLU A 615 -32.23 23.51 18.50
N PRO A 616 -32.96 24.18 17.57
CA PRO A 616 -32.49 25.42 16.97
C PRO A 616 -32.49 26.61 17.94
N VAL A 617 -33.28 26.54 19.02
CA VAL A 617 -33.40 27.58 20.05
C VAL A 617 -32.31 27.40 21.10
N VAL A 618 -32.17 26.18 21.63
CA VAL A 618 -31.19 25.83 22.66
C VAL A 618 -29.79 25.78 22.08
N LYS A 619 -29.62 25.32 20.83
CA LYS A 619 -28.34 25.00 20.19
C LYS A 619 -27.47 24.13 21.11
N PRO A 620 -27.92 22.92 21.46
CA PRO A 620 -27.20 22.03 22.35
C PRO A 620 -25.84 21.64 21.76
N ASP A 621 -24.87 21.39 22.64
CA ASP A 621 -23.60 20.76 22.27
C ASP A 621 -23.72 19.24 22.30
N LEU A 622 -24.64 18.69 23.11
CA LEU A 622 -24.93 17.27 23.19
C LEU A 622 -26.44 17.01 23.36
N ILE A 623 -26.97 15.98 22.71
CA ILE A 623 -28.36 15.55 22.80
C ILE A 623 -28.38 14.10 23.31
N LEU A 624 -28.97 13.86 24.48
CA LEU A 624 -29.34 12.52 24.96
C LEU A 624 -30.76 12.22 24.48
N LEU A 625 -30.94 11.18 23.70
CA LEU A 625 -32.19 10.93 22.98
C LEU A 625 -32.64 9.48 23.19
N ASP A 626 -33.81 9.28 23.79
CA ASP A 626 -34.38 7.95 23.87
C ASP A 626 -34.82 7.43 22.50
N VAL A 627 -34.58 6.14 22.27
CA VAL A 627 -35.04 5.46 21.06
C VAL A 627 -36.56 5.23 21.12
N LEU A 628 -37.07 4.79 22.27
CA LEU A 628 -38.47 4.40 22.39
C LEU A 628 -39.28 5.56 22.96
N MET A 629 -39.86 6.37 22.08
CA MET A 629 -40.75 7.47 22.45
C MET A 629 -42.14 7.29 21.84
N PRO A 630 -43.21 7.79 22.49
CA PRO A 630 -44.60 7.55 22.08
C PRO A 630 -45.03 8.32 20.82
N ASP A 631 -44.29 9.35 20.41
CA ASP A 631 -44.55 10.16 19.22
C ASP A 631 -43.66 9.77 18.02
N LEU A 632 -42.47 10.37 17.92
CA LEU A 632 -41.47 10.08 16.89
C LEU A 632 -40.43 9.14 17.48
N ASP A 633 -40.07 8.09 16.74
CA ASP A 633 -38.97 7.20 17.13
C ASP A 633 -37.67 8.02 17.23
N GLY A 634 -36.85 7.79 18.26
CA GLY A 634 -35.57 8.48 18.44
C GLY A 634 -34.63 8.34 17.23
N LEU A 635 -34.75 7.26 16.45
CA LEU A 635 -34.03 7.12 15.18
C LEU A 635 -34.53 8.08 14.09
N GLU A 636 -35.84 8.37 14.04
CA GLU A 636 -36.43 9.33 13.11
C GLU A 636 -36.06 10.77 13.49
N VAL A 637 -35.99 11.06 14.79
CA VAL A 637 -35.50 12.34 15.32
C VAL A 637 -34.03 12.53 14.97
N LEU A 638 -33.18 11.51 15.14
CA LEU A 638 -31.77 11.53 14.74
C LEU A 638 -31.61 11.85 13.24
N ASP A 639 -32.31 11.11 12.37
CA ASP A 639 -32.25 11.32 10.92
C ASP A 639 -32.65 12.76 10.55
N THR A 640 -33.69 13.28 11.20
CA THR A 640 -34.17 14.65 10.99
C THR A 640 -33.13 15.68 11.45
N LEU A 641 -32.54 15.52 12.63
CA LEU A 641 -31.51 16.42 13.15
C LEU A 641 -30.26 16.45 12.26
N ARG A 642 -29.81 15.28 11.78
CA ARG A 642 -28.66 15.19 10.87
C ARG A 642 -28.96 15.78 9.50
N SER A 643 -30.16 15.56 8.96
CA SER A 643 -30.56 16.17 7.68
C SER A 643 -30.63 17.71 7.74
N ARG A 644 -30.92 18.29 8.91
CA ARG A 644 -30.90 19.74 9.17
C ARG A 644 -29.48 20.30 9.38
N GLY A 645 -28.46 19.44 9.39
CA GLY A 645 -27.07 19.85 9.62
C GLY A 645 -26.74 20.13 11.09
N CYS A 646 -27.44 19.50 12.04
CA CYS A 646 -27.13 19.62 13.46
C CYS A 646 -25.72 19.09 13.76
N ASP A 647 -24.86 19.98 14.28
CA ASP A 647 -23.47 19.70 14.68
C ASP A 647 -23.34 19.28 16.15
N ALA A 648 -24.46 19.17 16.88
CA ALA A 648 -24.45 18.66 18.24
C ALA A 648 -24.03 17.17 18.27
N SER A 649 -23.39 16.73 19.34
CA SER A 649 -23.16 15.31 19.54
C SER A 649 -24.47 14.62 19.92
N ILE A 650 -24.92 13.60 19.18
CA ILE A 650 -26.20 12.93 19.45
C ILE A 650 -25.93 11.54 19.99
N VAL A 651 -26.43 11.26 21.19
CA VAL A 651 -26.23 10.02 21.92
C VAL A 651 -27.57 9.40 22.25
N LEU A 652 -27.78 8.16 21.80
CA LEU A 652 -29.07 7.50 21.96
C LEU A 652 -29.14 6.69 23.25
N THR A 653 -30.20 6.84 24.04
CA THR A 653 -30.49 5.98 25.19
C THR A 653 -31.35 4.80 24.72
N THR A 654 -30.95 3.58 25.08
CA THR A 654 -31.60 2.34 24.61
C THR A 654 -31.97 1.44 25.77
N ALA A 655 -33.11 0.75 25.68
CA ALA A 655 -33.48 -0.28 26.64
C ALA A 655 -32.61 -1.54 26.47
N PHE A 656 -32.51 -2.36 27.53
CA PHE A 656 -31.76 -3.62 27.56
C PHE A 656 -32.14 -4.54 26.38
N GLY A 657 -31.15 -5.01 25.61
CA GLY A 657 -31.32 -6.12 24.66
C GLY A 657 -31.49 -5.76 23.17
N SER A 658 -30.85 -4.69 22.67
CA SER A 658 -30.89 -4.41 21.23
C SER A 658 -29.63 -3.76 20.68
N GLU A 659 -28.52 -4.52 20.60
CA GLU A 659 -27.32 -4.11 19.84
C GLU A 659 -27.67 -3.73 18.39
N ARG A 660 -28.69 -4.37 17.79
CA ARG A 660 -29.19 -4.01 16.46
C ARG A 660 -29.71 -2.57 16.35
N ILE A 661 -30.32 -2.05 17.41
CA ILE A 661 -30.80 -0.67 17.46
C ILE A 661 -29.61 0.27 17.63
N ALA A 662 -28.64 -0.06 18.49
CA ALA A 662 -27.39 0.71 18.63
C ALA A 662 -26.55 0.73 17.34
N VAL A 663 -26.43 -0.39 16.63
CA VAL A 663 -25.72 -0.46 15.34
C VAL A 663 -26.47 0.33 14.25
N THR A 664 -27.81 0.22 14.21
CA THR A 664 -28.64 1.01 13.29
C THR A 664 -28.50 2.51 13.58
N ALA A 665 -28.53 2.89 14.85
CA ALA A 665 -28.31 4.24 15.34
C ALA A 665 -26.96 4.82 14.90
N MET A 666 -25.86 4.08 15.10
CA MET A 666 -24.53 4.51 14.70
C MET A 666 -24.42 4.64 13.17
N ARG A 667 -25.03 3.73 12.40
CA ARG A 667 -25.09 3.81 10.93
C ARG A 667 -25.88 5.03 10.43
N ARG A 668 -26.87 5.50 11.20
CA ARG A 668 -27.67 6.70 10.93
C ARG A 668 -27.03 8.00 11.44
N GLY A 669 -25.83 7.92 12.01
CA GLY A 669 -25.04 9.09 12.41
C GLY A 669 -25.22 9.54 13.86
N ALA A 670 -25.67 8.65 14.75
CA ALA A 670 -25.46 8.83 16.18
C ALA A 670 -23.95 8.83 16.48
N ASP A 671 -23.51 9.67 17.41
CA ASP A 671 -22.11 9.70 17.83
C ASP A 671 -21.79 8.63 18.87
N ASP A 672 -22.81 8.22 19.63
CA ASP A 672 -22.70 7.22 20.69
C ASP A 672 -24.07 6.65 21.09
N TYR A 673 -24.07 5.69 22.00
CA TYR A 673 -25.27 5.21 22.66
C TYR A 673 -25.02 4.95 24.15
N LEU A 674 -26.10 4.93 24.94
CA LEU A 674 -26.07 4.66 26.36
C LEU A 674 -27.19 3.67 26.73
N ARG A 675 -26.89 2.72 27.61
CA ARG A 675 -27.81 1.65 27.98
C ARG A 675 -28.63 2.03 29.21
N LYS A 676 -29.93 1.75 29.18
CA LYS A 676 -30.83 1.86 30.34
C LYS A 676 -30.86 0.50 31.08
N PRO A 677 -30.71 0.44 32.41
CA PRO A 677 -30.63 1.57 33.35
C PRO A 677 -29.28 2.31 33.27
N ILE A 678 -29.33 3.64 33.30
CA ILE A 678 -28.18 4.52 33.11
C ILE A 678 -27.28 4.47 34.34
N VAL A 679 -26.01 4.08 34.15
CA VAL A 679 -24.98 4.10 35.20
C VAL A 679 -24.20 5.41 35.11
N VAL A 680 -23.95 6.06 36.26
CA VAL A 680 -23.30 7.39 36.33
C VAL A 680 -21.90 7.38 35.71
N ASP A 681 -21.10 6.34 35.95
CA ASP A 681 -19.74 6.23 35.41
C ASP A 681 -19.73 6.08 33.87
N GLU A 682 -20.70 5.35 33.31
CA GLU A 682 -20.87 5.21 31.86
C GLU A 682 -21.30 6.53 31.21
N LEU A 683 -22.24 7.24 31.86
CA LEU A 683 -22.68 8.57 31.45
C LEU A 683 -21.51 9.55 31.43
N GLN A 684 -20.68 9.56 32.47
CA GLN A 684 -19.51 10.44 32.55
C GLN A 684 -18.50 10.17 31.41
N THR A 685 -18.12 8.89 31.23
CA THR A 685 -17.17 8.50 30.19
C THR A 685 -17.66 8.87 28.79
N MET A 686 -18.96 8.70 28.55
CA MET A 686 -19.59 9.06 27.29
C MET A 686 -19.58 10.59 27.08
N LEU A 687 -19.92 11.39 28.09
CA LEU A 687 -19.92 12.85 27.98
C LEU A 687 -18.52 13.40 27.70
N GLU A 688 -17.50 12.92 28.43
CA GLU A 688 -16.09 13.28 28.23
C GLU A 688 -15.65 13.01 26.79
N ARG A 689 -15.90 11.79 26.32
CA ARG A 689 -15.52 11.35 24.97
C ARG A 689 -16.16 12.21 23.88
N ASN A 690 -17.47 12.44 23.98
CA ASN A 690 -18.24 13.07 22.90
C ASN A 690 -18.04 14.57 22.83
N LEU A 691 -17.98 15.26 23.97
CA LEU A 691 -17.73 16.70 24.02
C LEU A 691 -16.31 17.05 23.57
N GLU A 692 -15.31 16.25 23.93
CA GLU A 692 -13.93 16.45 23.44
C GLU A 692 -13.82 16.17 21.93
N ARG A 693 -14.51 15.13 21.44
CA ARG A 693 -14.56 14.85 20.00
C ARG A 693 -15.20 15.99 19.21
N LEU A 694 -16.29 16.57 19.72
CA LEU A 694 -16.94 17.74 19.12
C LEU A 694 -16.00 18.95 19.09
N ARG A 695 -15.27 19.20 20.19
CA ARG A 695 -14.28 20.27 20.29
C ARG A 695 -13.20 20.13 19.22
N LEU A 696 -12.61 18.94 19.10
CA LEU A 696 -11.56 18.66 18.12
C LEU A 696 -12.08 18.81 16.69
N ARG A 697 -13.30 18.38 16.40
CA ARG A 697 -13.94 18.58 15.08
C ARG A 697 -14.09 20.06 14.73
N ARG A 698 -14.61 20.87 15.66
CA ARG A 698 -14.76 22.33 15.48
C ARG A 698 -13.39 23.02 15.29
N GLN A 699 -12.39 22.63 16.08
CA GLN A 699 -11.03 23.19 15.97
C GLN A 699 -10.36 22.82 14.64
N ASN A 700 -10.48 21.56 14.20
CA ASN A 700 -9.93 21.11 12.92
C ASN A 700 -10.57 21.83 11.74
N SER A 701 -11.90 21.97 11.74
CA SER A 701 -12.62 22.70 10.70
C SER A 701 -12.16 24.17 10.60
N ALA A 702 -11.99 24.84 11.75
CA ALA A 702 -11.48 26.22 11.80
C ALA A 702 -10.04 26.34 11.27
N LEU A 703 -9.15 25.41 11.66
CA LEU A 703 -7.76 25.39 11.18
C LEU A 703 -7.67 25.12 9.67
N GLN A 704 -8.50 24.22 9.15
CA GLN A 704 -8.55 23.93 7.71
C GLN A 704 -8.96 25.16 6.90
N GLN A 705 -10.00 25.88 7.35
CA GLN A 705 -10.42 27.13 6.71
C GLN A 705 -9.31 28.18 6.73
N GLN A 706 -8.61 28.33 7.86
CA GLN A 706 -7.49 29.27 7.97
C GLN A 706 -6.35 28.92 7.00
N LEU A 707 -6.00 27.64 6.89
CA LEU A 707 -4.94 27.18 5.99
C LEU A 707 -5.30 27.41 4.52
N GLU A 708 -6.55 27.15 4.14
CA GLU A 708 -7.00 27.37 2.77
C GLU A 708 -6.97 28.85 2.38
N GLU A 709 -7.35 29.74 3.30
CA GLU A 709 -7.26 31.19 3.09
C GLU A 709 -5.81 31.64 2.93
N GLN A 710 -4.89 31.16 3.78
CA GLN A 710 -3.46 31.45 3.64
C GLN A 710 -2.88 30.96 2.31
N ARG A 711 -3.29 29.77 1.86
CA ARG A 711 -2.86 29.21 0.57
C ARG A 711 -3.31 30.09 -0.60
N LYS A 712 -4.57 30.52 -0.60
CA LYS A 712 -5.12 31.41 -1.64
C LYS A 712 -4.38 32.75 -1.70
N GLN A 713 -4.04 33.33 -0.55
CA GLN A 713 -3.27 34.58 -0.49
C GLN A 713 -1.88 34.43 -1.10
N LEU A 714 -1.16 33.35 -0.76
CA LEU A 714 0.18 33.08 -1.30
C LEU A 714 0.15 32.83 -2.82
N GLU A 715 -0.85 32.11 -3.32
CA GLU A 715 -1.03 31.88 -4.76
C GLU A 715 -1.22 33.19 -5.55
N VAL A 716 -1.99 34.14 -5.00
CA VAL A 716 -2.18 35.47 -5.60
C VAL A 716 -0.87 36.27 -5.63
N GLU A 717 -0.09 36.23 -4.55
CA GLU A 717 1.19 36.95 -4.48
C GLU A 717 2.22 36.38 -5.47
N LEU A 718 2.33 35.05 -5.57
CA LEU A 718 3.22 34.39 -6.53
C LEU A 718 2.80 34.66 -7.98
N ALA A 719 1.50 34.65 -8.29
CA ALA A 719 1.00 34.99 -9.62
C ALA A 719 1.33 36.45 -10.01
N ARG A 720 1.33 37.37 -9.04
CA ARG A 720 1.75 38.74 -9.26
C ARG A 720 3.26 38.84 -9.56
N ALA A 721 4.09 38.12 -8.81
CA ALA A 721 5.53 38.06 -9.06
C ALA A 721 5.87 37.46 -10.44
N ALA A 722 5.18 36.39 -10.82
CA ALA A 722 5.25 35.76 -12.15
C ALA A 722 5.01 36.76 -13.28
N ARG A 723 3.94 37.56 -13.14
CA ARG A 723 3.58 38.57 -14.14
C ARG A 723 4.65 39.64 -14.28
N VAL A 724 5.18 40.15 -13.16
CA VAL A 724 6.27 41.13 -13.16
C VAL A 724 7.51 40.56 -13.84
N GLN A 725 7.87 39.32 -13.54
CA GLN A 725 9.02 38.65 -14.17
C GLN A 725 8.84 38.50 -15.69
N ALA A 726 7.66 38.08 -16.13
CA ALA A 726 7.32 37.97 -17.55
C ALA A 726 7.23 39.33 -18.27
N ASP A 727 6.98 40.42 -17.54
CA ASP A 727 7.05 41.80 -18.06
C ASP A 727 8.52 42.28 -18.21
N LEU A 728 9.47 41.72 -17.45
CA LEU A 728 10.89 42.09 -17.53
C LEU A 728 11.59 41.52 -18.77
N LEU A 729 11.22 40.31 -19.21
CA LEU A 729 11.79 39.69 -20.41
C LEU A 729 11.38 40.47 -21.69
N PRO A 730 12.27 40.62 -22.68
CA PRO A 730 11.94 41.38 -23.88
C PRO A 730 10.83 40.71 -24.71
N ARG A 731 9.79 41.49 -25.02
CA ARG A 731 8.58 41.04 -25.74
C ARG A 731 8.60 41.30 -27.23
N GLN A 732 9.33 42.33 -27.64
CA GLN A 732 9.43 42.74 -29.04
C GLN A 732 10.75 42.22 -29.62
N MET A 733 10.62 41.45 -30.70
CA MET A 733 11.79 41.00 -31.46
C MET A 733 12.37 42.21 -32.22
N PRO A 734 13.69 42.44 -32.12
CA PRO A 734 14.32 43.56 -32.80
C PRO A 734 14.30 43.30 -34.32
N ARG A 735 14.12 44.35 -35.11
CA ARG A 735 14.32 44.25 -36.56
C ARG A 735 15.82 44.29 -36.84
N LEU A 736 16.35 43.21 -37.38
CA LEU A 736 17.79 43.05 -37.65
C LEU A 736 17.97 42.83 -39.15
N PRO A 737 18.68 43.73 -39.87
CA PRO A 737 18.99 43.51 -41.28
C PRO A 737 19.73 42.19 -41.48
N GLY A 738 19.14 41.29 -42.27
CA GLY A 738 19.72 39.97 -42.59
C GLY A 738 19.66 38.92 -41.47
N PHE A 739 18.95 39.18 -40.36
CA PHE A 739 18.77 38.23 -39.27
C PHE A 739 17.34 38.21 -38.72
N THR A 740 16.91 37.05 -38.22
CA THR A 740 15.68 36.89 -37.44
C THR A 740 16.01 36.35 -36.06
N LEU A 741 15.34 36.85 -35.02
CA LEU A 741 15.53 36.44 -33.63
C LEU A 741 14.17 36.05 -33.05
N ALA A 742 14.13 34.92 -32.34
CA ALA A 742 12.96 34.46 -31.60
C ALA A 742 13.39 33.84 -30.27
N ALA A 743 12.52 33.96 -29.27
CA ALA A 743 12.76 33.41 -27.94
C ALA A 743 11.45 33.07 -27.23
N ARG A 744 11.50 32.07 -26.37
CA ARG A 744 10.40 31.69 -25.49
C ARG A 744 10.97 31.13 -24.18
N CYS A 745 10.33 31.49 -23.07
CA CYS A 745 10.61 30.96 -21.74
C CYS A 745 9.29 30.45 -21.15
N ILE A 746 9.29 29.22 -20.62
CA ILE A 746 8.18 28.57 -19.95
C ILE A 746 8.69 28.16 -18.56
N PRO A 747 8.32 28.87 -17.49
CA PRO A 747 8.80 28.52 -16.17
C PRO A 747 8.15 27.23 -15.66
N ALA A 748 8.90 26.39 -14.92
CA ALA A 748 8.38 25.16 -14.31
C ALA A 748 7.43 25.44 -13.13
N ARG A 749 7.52 26.63 -12.53
CA ARG A 749 6.62 27.13 -11.47
C ARG A 749 6.03 28.48 -11.87
N GLN A 750 5.37 29.18 -10.94
CA GLN A 750 4.92 30.54 -11.21
C GLN A 750 6.07 31.48 -11.59
N VAL A 751 7.28 31.30 -11.03
CA VAL A 751 8.48 32.10 -11.35
C VAL A 751 9.70 31.20 -11.58
N GLY A 752 10.63 31.66 -12.42
CA GLY A 752 11.81 30.90 -12.87
C GLY A 752 13.16 31.58 -12.65
N GLY A 753 14.27 30.85 -12.79
CA GLY A 753 15.64 31.34 -12.82
C GLY A 753 16.14 31.67 -14.24
N ASP A 754 15.53 31.05 -15.27
CA ASP A 754 15.89 31.27 -16.67
C ASP A 754 15.56 32.68 -17.17
N PHE A 755 16.42 33.21 -18.03
CA PHE A 755 16.17 34.45 -18.73
C PHE A 755 16.93 34.60 -20.04
N TYR A 756 16.41 35.51 -20.85
CA TYR A 756 17.11 36.06 -22.00
C TYR A 756 16.94 37.58 -22.05
N ASP A 757 17.91 38.26 -22.66
CA ASP A 757 17.80 39.68 -22.96
C ASP A 757 18.54 40.04 -24.24
N TRP A 758 18.08 41.10 -24.90
CA TRP A 758 18.78 41.69 -26.04
C TRP A 758 18.64 43.20 -26.08
N HIS A 759 19.65 43.85 -26.64
CA HIS A 759 19.65 45.28 -26.90
C HIS A 759 20.71 45.66 -27.92
N SER A 760 20.54 46.81 -28.57
CA SER A 760 21.49 47.35 -29.54
C SER A 760 22.41 48.37 -28.86
N PRO A 761 23.70 48.06 -28.61
CA PRO A 761 24.63 49.00 -27.98
C PRO A 761 25.06 50.14 -28.91
N GLY A 762 24.88 49.98 -30.22
CA GLY A 762 25.23 50.96 -31.25
C GLY A 762 24.66 50.58 -32.61
N PRO A 763 24.81 51.44 -33.64
CA PRO A 763 24.36 51.15 -34.99
C PRO A 763 25.02 49.88 -35.53
N GLY A 764 24.23 48.94 -36.05
CA GLY A 764 24.74 47.69 -36.63
C GLY A 764 25.21 46.63 -35.61
N LEU A 765 25.04 46.85 -34.30
CA LEU A 765 25.41 45.90 -33.25
C LEU A 765 24.19 45.37 -32.49
N LEU A 766 24.24 44.11 -32.09
CA LEU A 766 23.27 43.45 -31.23
C LEU A 766 23.99 42.71 -30.09
N ASN A 767 23.64 43.01 -28.84
CA ASN A 767 24.00 42.19 -27.71
C ASN A 767 22.87 41.20 -27.42
N LEU A 768 23.22 39.92 -27.23
CA LEU A 768 22.33 38.84 -26.83
C LEU A 768 22.86 38.22 -25.54
N THR A 769 22.00 38.05 -24.55
CA THR A 769 22.34 37.39 -23.28
C THR A 769 21.30 36.31 -23.00
N PHE A 770 21.77 35.13 -22.64
CA PHE A 770 20.99 34.02 -22.12
C PHE A 770 21.58 33.65 -20.77
N GLY A 771 20.78 33.39 -19.76
CA GLY A 771 21.28 32.88 -18.50
C GLY A 771 20.25 32.04 -17.75
N ASP A 772 20.79 31.22 -16.87
CA ASP A 772 20.06 30.29 -16.03
C ASP A 772 20.68 30.31 -14.63
N VAL A 773 19.84 30.64 -13.65
CA VAL A 773 20.23 30.80 -12.25
C VAL A 773 19.94 29.52 -11.49
N MET A 774 20.95 29.00 -10.79
CA MET A 774 20.80 27.80 -9.96
C MET A 774 19.60 27.89 -9.00
N GLY A 775 18.74 26.89 -9.09
CA GLY A 775 17.58 26.72 -8.20
C GLY A 775 16.27 27.17 -8.85
N LYS A 776 15.17 27.13 -8.09
CA LYS A 776 13.82 27.39 -8.60
C LYS A 776 13.04 28.30 -7.66
N GLY A 777 12.03 29.00 -8.18
CA GLY A 777 11.16 29.84 -7.37
C GLY A 777 11.73 31.25 -7.10
N MET A 778 11.21 31.90 -6.05
CA MET A 778 11.50 33.33 -5.77
C MET A 778 12.98 33.68 -5.61
N PRO A 779 13.85 32.90 -4.93
CA PRO A 779 15.27 33.23 -4.81
C PRO A 779 15.99 33.28 -6.17
N ALA A 780 15.73 32.29 -7.03
CA ALA A 780 16.30 32.24 -8.38
C ALA A 780 15.77 33.40 -9.25
N ALA A 781 14.47 33.69 -9.14
CA ALA A 781 13.84 34.81 -9.83
C ALA A 781 14.45 36.18 -9.45
N LEU A 782 14.71 36.42 -8.16
CA LEU A 782 15.35 37.66 -7.70
C LEU A 782 16.77 37.80 -8.25
N LEU A 783 17.58 36.75 -8.14
CA LEU A 783 18.94 36.74 -8.68
C LEU A 783 18.95 36.93 -10.20
N MET A 784 18.03 36.30 -10.92
CA MET A 784 17.84 36.49 -12.36
C MET A 784 17.66 37.97 -12.70
N THR A 785 16.75 38.65 -11.99
CA THR A 785 16.50 40.08 -12.27
C THR A 785 17.73 40.95 -12.02
N THR A 786 18.51 40.66 -10.98
CA THR A 786 19.77 41.35 -10.67
C THR A 786 20.80 41.12 -11.76
N VAL A 787 21.05 39.87 -12.15
CA VAL A 787 22.04 39.51 -13.17
C VAL A 787 21.68 40.14 -14.51
N ARG A 788 20.42 40.04 -14.93
CA ARG A 788 19.94 40.64 -16.17
C ARG A 788 20.14 42.16 -16.17
N ALA A 789 19.80 42.84 -15.08
CA ALA A 789 19.96 44.29 -14.96
C ALA A 789 21.44 44.71 -15.04
N VAL A 790 22.34 43.97 -14.37
CA VAL A 790 23.78 44.21 -14.44
C VAL A 790 24.30 44.02 -15.86
N MET A 791 23.96 42.91 -16.51
CA MET A 791 24.39 42.61 -17.89
C MET A 791 23.94 43.67 -18.88
N ARG A 792 22.70 44.15 -18.75
CA ARG A 792 22.16 45.24 -19.57
C ARG A 792 22.91 46.56 -19.35
N SER A 793 23.34 46.84 -18.11
CA SER A 793 24.10 48.06 -17.75
C SER A 793 25.53 48.06 -18.31
N VAL A 794 26.21 46.90 -18.29
CA VAL A 794 27.60 46.75 -18.74
C VAL A 794 27.72 46.48 -20.24
N GLY A 795 26.68 45.93 -20.89
CA GLY A 795 26.67 45.58 -22.31
C GLY A 795 26.68 46.80 -23.24
N ARG A 796 27.78 47.53 -23.32
CA ARG A 796 27.92 48.70 -24.21
C ARG A 796 28.57 48.28 -25.53
N GLN A 797 29.13 49.22 -26.30
CA GLN A 797 29.91 48.97 -27.53
C GLN A 797 31.29 48.36 -27.24
N THR A 798 31.41 47.63 -26.13
CA THR A 798 32.63 46.97 -25.67
C THR A 798 32.51 45.47 -25.95
N PRO A 799 33.65 44.78 -26.17
CA PRO A 799 33.64 43.33 -26.43
C PRO A 799 33.02 42.53 -25.29
N PRO A 800 32.41 41.37 -25.57
CA PRO A 800 31.80 40.49 -24.55
C PRO A 800 32.70 40.22 -23.34
N LEU A 801 34.01 40.03 -23.54
CA LEU A 801 34.97 39.79 -22.45
C LEU A 801 35.09 40.95 -21.47
N VAL A 802 35.01 42.17 -21.97
CA VAL A 802 35.05 43.37 -21.13
C VAL A 802 33.74 43.50 -20.35
N ASN A 803 32.60 43.26 -21.00
CA ASN A 803 31.29 43.30 -20.38
C ASN A 803 31.19 42.30 -19.22
N LEU A 804 31.66 41.06 -19.44
CA LEU A 804 31.64 40.01 -18.43
C LEU A 804 32.51 40.35 -17.21
N ARG A 805 33.69 40.94 -17.42
CA ARG A 805 34.58 41.34 -16.30
C ARG A 805 33.93 42.38 -15.39
N TYR A 806 33.21 43.34 -15.97
CA TYR A 806 32.45 44.31 -15.17
C TYR A 806 31.27 43.64 -14.45
N ALA A 807 30.56 42.72 -15.10
CA ALA A 807 29.47 41.97 -14.48
C ALA A 807 29.96 41.12 -13.29
N LEU A 808 31.07 40.38 -13.45
CA LEU A 808 31.69 39.59 -12.38
C LEU A 808 32.00 40.45 -11.15
N THR A 809 32.60 41.63 -11.38
CA THR A 809 32.94 42.55 -10.28
C THR A 809 31.70 43.05 -9.53
N ALA A 810 30.59 43.26 -10.25
CA ALA A 810 29.34 43.74 -9.66
C ALA A 810 28.54 42.63 -8.96
N LEU A 811 28.61 41.38 -9.45
CA LEU A 811 27.79 40.26 -8.98
C LEU A 811 28.48 39.37 -7.95
N ASP A 812 29.80 39.45 -7.80
CA ASP A 812 30.58 38.53 -6.95
C ASP A 812 30.06 38.46 -5.51
N ALA A 813 29.81 39.61 -4.88
CA ALA A 813 29.28 39.65 -3.52
C ALA A 813 27.89 38.98 -3.45
N ASP A 814 26.97 39.33 -4.34
CA ASP A 814 25.59 38.83 -4.29
C ASP A 814 25.52 37.32 -4.51
N LEU A 815 26.27 36.80 -5.51
CA LEU A 815 26.32 35.36 -5.80
C LEU A 815 26.99 34.57 -4.67
N ASN A 816 28.07 35.10 -4.07
CA ASN A 816 28.74 34.46 -2.94
C ASN A 816 27.86 34.41 -1.69
N HIS A 817 27.13 35.49 -1.37
CA HIS A 817 26.21 35.51 -0.22
C HIS A 817 25.01 34.59 -0.43
N ALA A 818 24.45 34.57 -1.63
CA ALA A 818 23.35 33.68 -1.98
C ALA A 818 23.78 32.21 -2.12
N ARG A 819 25.10 31.94 -2.16
CA ARG A 819 25.68 30.63 -2.49
C ARG A 819 25.10 30.05 -3.78
N ALA A 820 24.87 30.93 -4.75
CA ALA A 820 24.26 30.59 -6.02
C ALA A 820 25.26 30.79 -7.14
N PHE A 821 25.11 30.00 -8.21
CA PHE A 821 25.82 30.22 -9.45
C PHE A 821 24.84 30.45 -10.59
N VAL A 822 25.34 31.06 -11.66
CA VAL A 822 24.55 31.38 -12.86
C VAL A 822 25.32 30.90 -14.07
N THR A 823 24.71 30.02 -14.87
CA THR A 823 25.22 29.69 -16.19
C THR A 823 24.78 30.78 -17.16
N MET A 824 25.67 31.25 -18.04
CA MET A 824 25.35 32.39 -18.89
C MET A 824 26.07 32.33 -20.23
N PHE A 825 25.36 32.66 -21.30
CA PHE A 825 25.92 32.92 -22.62
C PHE A 825 25.69 34.39 -22.99
N HIS A 826 26.76 35.13 -23.26
CA HIS A 826 26.69 36.53 -23.67
C HIS A 826 27.43 36.76 -24.97
N ALA A 827 26.76 37.34 -25.96
CA ALA A 827 27.31 37.55 -27.29
C ALA A 827 27.01 38.95 -27.84
N GLN A 828 27.88 39.39 -28.74
CA GLN A 828 27.76 40.61 -29.53
C GLN A 828 27.89 40.26 -31.01
N LEU A 829 26.83 40.53 -31.77
CA LEU A 829 26.76 40.35 -33.21
C LEU A 829 26.96 41.70 -33.91
N ASP A 830 27.88 41.72 -34.85
CA ASP A 830 27.98 42.77 -35.86
C ASP A 830 27.16 42.36 -37.09
N LEU A 831 26.10 43.11 -37.37
CA LEU A 831 25.14 42.85 -38.43
C LEU A 831 25.73 43.08 -39.83
N VAL A 832 26.76 43.94 -39.93
CA VAL A 832 27.42 44.26 -41.20
C VAL A 832 28.44 43.18 -41.55
N SER A 833 29.35 42.89 -40.62
CA SER A 833 30.37 41.85 -40.83
C SER A 833 29.83 40.43 -40.67
N ARG A 834 28.63 40.27 -40.09
CA ARG A 834 28.01 38.98 -39.72
C ARG A 834 28.88 38.14 -38.78
N ARG A 835 29.72 38.80 -37.97
CA ARG A 835 30.60 38.16 -37.00
C ARG A 835 29.99 38.25 -35.61
N LEU A 836 29.91 37.10 -34.93
CA LEU A 836 29.46 36.99 -33.56
C LEU A 836 30.67 36.74 -32.65
N SER A 837 30.92 37.66 -31.74
CA SER A 837 31.83 37.46 -30.62
C SER A 837 31.03 37.01 -29.41
N PHE A 838 31.46 36.00 -28.67
CA PHE A 838 30.69 35.49 -27.53
C PHE A 838 31.56 35.01 -26.37
N ILE A 839 30.94 34.87 -25.21
CA ILE A 839 31.45 34.15 -24.05
C ILE A 839 30.39 33.22 -23.52
N ASP A 840 30.82 31.98 -23.30
CA ASP A 840 30.07 30.99 -22.55
C ASP A 840 30.66 30.85 -21.14
N ALA A 841 29.93 31.37 -20.15
CA ALA A 841 30.20 31.22 -18.73
C ALA A 841 29.43 30.02 -18.17
N GLY A 842 29.86 28.82 -18.57
CA GLY A 842 29.38 27.56 -18.01
C GLY A 842 28.03 27.07 -18.52
N HIS A 843 27.38 27.74 -19.47
CA HIS A 843 26.09 27.36 -20.04
C HIS A 843 26.21 26.10 -20.91
N GLY A 844 27.04 26.10 -21.95
CA GLY A 844 27.36 24.91 -22.75
C GLY A 844 26.23 24.32 -23.60
N LEU A 845 24.98 24.80 -23.47
CA LEU A 845 23.80 24.33 -24.20
C LEU A 845 23.52 25.22 -25.41
N CYS A 846 24.54 25.37 -26.26
CA CYS A 846 24.46 26.21 -27.45
C CYS A 846 25.25 25.62 -28.63
N PHE A 847 24.71 25.80 -29.83
CA PHE A 847 25.38 25.37 -31.06
C PHE A 847 24.91 26.19 -32.27
N ILE A 848 25.72 26.18 -33.32
CA ILE A 848 25.36 26.72 -34.63
C ILE A 848 24.95 25.58 -35.54
N ARG A 849 23.75 25.64 -36.07
CA ARG A 849 23.31 24.84 -37.20
C ARG A 849 23.72 25.57 -38.48
N ARG A 850 24.64 24.99 -39.25
CA ARG A 850 25.04 25.49 -40.56
C ARG A 850 23.99 25.18 -41.62
N ALA A 851 23.99 25.93 -42.71
CA ALA A 851 23.22 25.57 -43.91
C ALA A 851 23.52 24.11 -44.32
N GLY A 852 22.46 23.31 -44.57
CA GLY A 852 22.57 21.87 -44.82
C GLY A 852 22.55 20.99 -43.58
N GLY A 853 22.21 21.53 -42.40
CA GLY A 853 21.91 20.76 -41.18
C GLY A 853 23.12 20.35 -40.31
N ARG A 854 24.34 20.70 -40.71
CA ARG A 854 25.54 20.38 -39.90
C ARG A 854 25.58 21.19 -38.61
N VAL A 855 25.74 20.52 -37.47
CA VAL A 855 25.90 21.16 -36.16
C VAL A 855 27.36 21.47 -35.86
N GLU A 856 27.63 22.69 -35.39
CA GLU A 856 28.93 23.16 -34.94
C GLU A 856 28.82 23.65 -33.50
N PRO A 857 29.43 22.95 -32.52
CA PRO A 857 29.42 23.40 -31.13
C PRO A 857 30.27 24.66 -30.96
N LEU A 858 29.87 25.52 -30.03
CA LEU A 858 30.59 26.75 -29.72
C LEU A 858 31.63 26.52 -28.62
N GLY A 859 32.83 27.06 -28.83
CA GLY A 859 33.89 27.13 -27.81
C GLY A 859 34.70 28.42 -27.97
N PRO A 860 35.46 28.84 -26.95
CA PRO A 860 35.74 28.17 -25.67
C PRO A 860 34.64 28.36 -24.59
N ARG A 861 34.57 27.42 -23.63
CA ARG A 861 33.65 27.43 -22.48
C ARG A 861 34.40 27.68 -21.17
N GLY A 862 33.88 28.59 -20.34
CA GLY A 862 34.37 28.87 -18.99
C GLY A 862 33.51 28.22 -17.90
N VAL A 863 33.80 28.54 -16.64
CA VAL A 863 32.98 28.13 -15.48
C VAL A 863 31.73 29.00 -15.33
N PRO A 864 30.69 28.56 -14.61
CA PRO A 864 29.56 29.43 -14.26
C PRO A 864 29.97 30.62 -13.39
N LEU A 865 29.20 31.71 -13.47
CA LEU A 865 29.38 32.87 -12.59
C LEU A 865 29.08 32.48 -11.14
N GLY A 866 29.88 32.97 -10.18
CA GLY A 866 29.77 32.59 -8.77
C GLY A 866 30.53 31.32 -8.40
N VAL A 867 31.11 30.60 -9.37
CA VAL A 867 32.01 29.47 -9.11
C VAL A 867 33.47 29.94 -9.12
N PRO A 868 34.27 29.70 -8.06
CA PRO A 868 35.67 30.09 -8.03
C PRO A 868 36.49 29.36 -9.09
N SER A 869 37.20 30.10 -9.96
CA SER A 869 38.16 29.54 -10.93
C SER A 869 39.41 30.40 -11.06
N ARG A 870 40.54 29.75 -11.35
CA ARG A 870 41.83 30.41 -11.63
C ARG A 870 42.03 30.68 -13.13
N GLU A 871 41.20 30.10 -13.98
CA GLU A 871 41.29 30.26 -15.43
C GLU A 871 40.47 31.47 -15.88
N PRO A 872 41.05 32.39 -16.66
CA PRO A 872 40.29 33.52 -17.20
C PRO A 872 39.31 33.05 -18.27
N TYR A 873 38.15 33.70 -18.34
CA TYR A 873 37.22 33.52 -19.45
C TYR A 873 37.89 33.87 -20.78
N ALA A 874 37.68 33.03 -21.79
CA ALA A 874 38.16 33.26 -23.14
C ALA A 874 36.98 33.63 -24.06
N GLN A 875 37.22 34.53 -25.00
CA GLN A 875 36.22 34.96 -25.98
C GLN A 875 36.29 34.05 -27.20
N GLY A 876 35.13 33.54 -27.63
CA GLY A 876 34.95 32.84 -28.89
C GLY A 876 34.45 33.77 -29.99
N GLU A 877 34.64 33.37 -31.24
CA GLU A 877 34.14 34.10 -32.39
C GLU A 877 33.68 33.14 -33.48
N VAL A 878 32.55 33.46 -34.11
CA VAL A 878 32.04 32.73 -35.27
C VAL A 878 31.51 33.68 -36.33
N GLN A 879 31.78 33.33 -37.59
CA GLN A 879 31.21 33.97 -38.77
C GLN A 879 29.89 33.30 -39.18
N PHE A 880 28.83 34.08 -39.39
CA PHE A 880 27.56 33.61 -39.95
C PHE A 880 27.55 33.68 -41.48
N PHE A 881 26.98 32.64 -42.07
CA PHE A 881 26.62 32.58 -43.49
C PHE A 881 25.10 32.51 -43.65
N PRO A 882 24.55 32.90 -44.82
CA PRO A 882 23.13 32.72 -45.11
C PRO A 882 22.65 31.29 -44.83
N GLY A 883 21.56 31.13 -44.07
CA GLY A 883 21.00 29.84 -43.67
C GLY A 883 21.55 29.27 -42.36
N ASP A 884 22.56 29.92 -41.75
CA ASP A 884 23.06 29.52 -40.43
C ASP A 884 22.10 29.98 -39.31
N ALA A 885 21.95 29.17 -38.26
CA ALA A 885 21.17 29.49 -37.08
C ALA A 885 21.91 29.16 -35.78
N LEU A 886 21.97 30.10 -34.85
CA LEU A 886 22.40 29.88 -33.47
C LEU A 886 21.21 29.46 -32.63
N ILE A 887 21.37 28.35 -31.91
CA ILE A 887 20.35 27.79 -31.02
C ILE A 887 20.93 27.75 -29.60
N LEU A 888 20.17 28.30 -28.66
CA LEU A 888 20.45 28.36 -27.22
C LEU A 888 19.25 27.79 -26.48
N PHE A 889 19.47 26.94 -25.48
CA PHE A 889 18.39 26.36 -24.69
C PHE A 889 18.80 26.07 -23.26
N SER A 890 17.85 26.07 -22.32
CA SER A 890 18.10 25.69 -20.92
C SER A 890 18.12 24.17 -20.74
N ASP A 891 18.59 23.73 -19.59
CA ASP A 891 18.61 22.33 -19.18
C ASP A 891 17.19 21.74 -19.02
N GLY A 892 16.15 22.57 -18.84
CA GLY A 892 14.75 22.11 -18.88
C GLY A 892 14.38 21.36 -20.16
N LEU A 893 15.05 21.65 -21.29
CA LEU A 893 14.88 20.87 -22.53
C LEU A 893 15.57 19.49 -22.45
N LEU A 894 16.71 19.39 -21.76
CA LEU A 894 17.42 18.13 -21.52
C LEU A 894 16.69 17.24 -20.51
N ASP A 895 16.18 17.81 -19.42
CA ASP A 895 15.42 17.09 -18.40
C ASP A 895 14.18 16.43 -19.00
N THR A 896 13.54 17.14 -19.92
CA THR A 896 12.33 16.67 -20.58
C THR A 896 12.64 15.73 -21.75
N TRP A 897 13.82 15.87 -22.37
CA TRP A 897 14.28 14.99 -23.44
C TRP A 897 15.76 14.58 -23.23
N PRO A 898 16.03 13.57 -22.38
CA PRO A 898 17.40 13.18 -22.01
C PRO A 898 18.28 12.74 -23.18
N ALA A 899 17.69 12.15 -24.24
CA ALA A 899 18.43 11.75 -25.44
C ALA A 899 19.08 12.93 -26.18
N LEU A 900 18.66 14.17 -25.90
CA LEU A 900 19.29 15.37 -26.43
C LEU A 900 20.68 15.64 -25.82
N ALA A 901 20.94 15.13 -24.61
CA ALA A 901 22.26 15.20 -23.97
C ALA A 901 23.32 14.40 -24.73
N ASP A 902 22.91 13.30 -25.38
CA ASP A 902 23.79 12.40 -26.10
C ASP A 902 24.02 12.80 -27.56
N ASN A 903 23.07 13.52 -28.20
CA ASN A 903 23.19 13.90 -29.60
C ASN A 903 22.39 15.16 -30.01
N HIS A 904 23.07 16.30 -30.14
CA HIS A 904 22.46 17.56 -30.62
C HIS A 904 22.01 17.52 -32.09
N LEU A 905 22.41 16.52 -32.89
CA LEU A 905 21.93 16.36 -34.28
C LEU A 905 20.42 16.14 -34.35
N ILE A 906 19.81 15.56 -33.31
CA ILE A 906 18.36 15.32 -33.24
C ILE A 906 17.58 16.64 -33.37
N LEU A 907 18.04 17.71 -32.71
CA LEU A 907 17.45 19.06 -32.84
C LEU A 907 17.70 19.65 -34.23
N ALA A 908 18.88 19.41 -34.82
CA ALA A 908 19.22 19.95 -36.12
C ALA A 908 18.43 19.32 -37.27
N ASP A 909 18.10 18.03 -37.17
CA ASP A 909 17.30 17.28 -38.14
C ASP A 909 15.82 17.72 -38.14
N LEU A 910 15.32 18.22 -37.01
CA LEU A 910 13.96 18.76 -36.86
C LEU A 910 13.77 20.13 -37.54
N LEU A 911 14.88 20.81 -37.87
CA LEU A 911 14.91 22.18 -38.37
C LEU A 911 15.44 22.20 -39.81
N SER A 912 14.66 22.72 -40.77
CA SER A 912 15.07 22.88 -42.17
C SER A 912 15.69 24.27 -42.44
N ASP A 913 16.40 24.41 -43.55
CA ASP A 913 17.19 25.62 -43.88
C ASP A 913 16.34 26.89 -44.12
N ASP A 914 15.07 26.73 -44.51
CA ASP A 914 14.16 27.84 -44.84
C ASP A 914 13.21 28.25 -43.68
N ILE A 915 13.43 27.75 -42.46
CA ILE A 915 12.56 28.05 -41.32
C ILE A 915 12.98 29.37 -40.66
N GLU A 916 12.04 30.29 -40.49
CA GLU A 916 12.28 31.50 -39.68
C GLU A 916 12.52 31.15 -38.20
N ALA A 917 13.30 31.96 -37.48
CA ALA A 917 13.64 31.72 -36.08
C ALA A 917 12.42 31.41 -35.19
N GLN A 918 11.28 32.08 -35.43
CA GLN A 918 10.03 31.86 -34.68
C GLN A 918 9.48 30.45 -34.86
N ALA A 919 9.43 29.96 -36.09
CA ALA A 919 8.94 28.62 -36.40
C ALA A 919 9.91 27.54 -35.90
N MET A 920 11.22 27.83 -35.82
CA MET A 920 12.18 26.94 -35.17
C MET A 920 11.88 26.79 -33.67
N VAL A 921 11.66 27.90 -32.95
CA VAL A 921 11.29 27.88 -31.52
C VAL A 921 9.99 27.11 -31.31
N GLU A 922 8.95 27.36 -32.10
CA GLU A 922 7.65 26.68 -31.98
C GLU A 922 7.76 25.17 -32.20
N ARG A 923 8.57 24.73 -33.18
CA ARG A 923 8.81 23.30 -33.40
C ARG A 923 9.54 22.63 -32.24
N ILE A 924 10.53 23.32 -31.67
CA ILE A 924 11.27 22.81 -30.50
C ILE A 924 10.31 22.65 -29.30
N LEU A 925 9.38 23.59 -29.12
CA LEU A 925 8.42 23.52 -28.01
C LEU A 925 7.23 22.58 -28.25
N ALA A 926 6.94 22.23 -29.51
CA ALA A 926 5.85 21.33 -29.88
C ALA A 926 6.24 19.84 -29.80
N LEU A 927 7.44 19.50 -29.33
CA LEU A 927 7.91 18.13 -29.27
C LEU A 927 7.06 17.31 -28.28
N PRO A 928 6.60 16.08 -28.63
CA PRO A 928 5.73 15.28 -27.77
C PRO A 928 6.31 14.99 -26.38
N ALA A 929 7.64 14.94 -26.27
CA ALA A 929 8.34 14.80 -25.00
C ALA A 929 8.02 15.94 -24.00
N LEU A 930 7.67 17.13 -24.49
CA LEU A 930 7.36 18.32 -23.69
C LEU A 930 5.88 18.41 -23.26
N VAL A 931 5.06 17.39 -23.52
CA VAL A 931 3.65 17.35 -23.11
C VAL A 931 3.54 16.81 -21.68
N GLY A 932 3.50 17.71 -20.68
CA GLY A 932 3.41 17.36 -19.27
C GLY A 932 3.80 18.52 -18.34
N SER A 933 3.95 18.25 -17.04
CA SER A 933 4.50 19.23 -16.09
C SER A 933 6.01 19.34 -16.27
N VAL A 934 6.49 20.50 -16.71
CA VAL A 934 7.93 20.75 -16.90
C VAL A 934 8.64 20.72 -15.53
N ILE A 935 9.72 19.96 -15.43
CA ILE A 935 10.46 19.74 -14.17
C ILE A 935 11.34 20.96 -13.84
N ASP A 936 11.89 21.61 -14.87
CA ASP A 936 12.69 22.84 -14.78
C ASP A 936 12.26 23.92 -15.79
N ASP A 937 12.76 25.14 -15.63
CA ASP A 937 12.44 26.20 -16.58
C ASP A 937 12.91 25.85 -17.99
N LEU A 938 12.02 26.03 -18.96
CA LEU A 938 12.26 25.71 -20.35
C LEU A 938 12.40 27.00 -21.16
N THR A 939 13.62 27.29 -21.58
CA THR A 939 13.91 28.49 -22.36
C THR A 939 14.64 28.12 -23.64
N VAL A 940 14.19 28.68 -24.76
CA VAL A 940 14.78 28.48 -26.09
C VAL A 940 14.94 29.83 -26.77
N VAL A 941 16.13 30.09 -27.32
CA VAL A 941 16.43 31.29 -28.10
C VAL A 941 17.09 30.88 -29.42
N VAL A 942 16.58 31.42 -30.53
CA VAL A 942 17.07 31.14 -31.88
C VAL A 942 17.38 32.44 -32.61
N LEU A 943 18.59 32.54 -33.15
CA LEU A 943 19.05 33.63 -34.01
C LEU A 943 19.45 33.06 -35.38
N ALA A 944 18.67 33.33 -36.43
CA ALA A 944 18.89 32.80 -37.77
C ALA A 944 19.33 33.90 -38.76
N CYS A 945 20.30 33.57 -39.62
CA CYS A 945 20.79 34.46 -40.68
C CYS A 945 20.00 34.21 -41.97
N SER A 946 19.28 35.23 -42.42
CA SER A 946 18.40 35.14 -43.59
C SER A 946 19.20 35.12 -44.91
N SER A 947 18.64 34.43 -45.91
CA SER A 947 19.17 34.38 -47.29
C SER A 947 18.86 35.65 -48.09
N GLU A 948 17.85 36.42 -47.71
CA GLU A 948 17.50 37.68 -48.35
C GLU A 948 18.38 38.84 -47.87
N THR A 949 19.12 39.43 -48.80
CA THR A 949 19.76 40.74 -48.62
C THR A 949 18.68 41.80 -48.85
N GLN A 950 17.90 42.15 -47.84
CA GLN A 950 17.07 43.36 -47.93
C GLN A 950 17.99 44.58 -47.82
N ILE A 951 18.32 45.16 -48.99
CA ILE A 951 18.93 46.49 -49.15
C ILE A 951 17.92 47.56 -48.78
#